data_AF-A0A962ZE19-F1
#
_entry.id   AF-A0A962ZE19-F1
#
_cell.length_a   1.000
_cell.length_b   1.000
_cell.length_c   1.000
_cell.angle_alpha   90.00
_cell.angle_beta   90.00
_cell.angle_gamma   90.00
#
_symmetry.space_group_name_H-M   'P 1'
#
loop_
_entity.id
_entity.type
_entity.pdbx_description
1 polymer ?
#
loop_
_entity_poly.entity_id
_entity_poly.type
_entity_poly.pdbx_seq_one_letter_code
_entity_poly.pdbx_strand_id
1 'polypeptide(L)'
;MSVRLGENPVAYVKRVTPRDPDDLTPLPQDLTDSAAFFPGASLYIRDVASPRAVERNITGDLFDGPVDVKDLSASYDGRRILFALRAPEIEDADEDEQPTWNIWEHDLDSGQTRRIIPIDLVAEEGQDMAPRYLPDGRILFVSTRQRQAAARLLDEGKPQFSPLAEDRQTPAVALHVMNADGSDIRQISFNPSHDLAPLVLADGRVLMLRWDNKGNSNEFNFWRTRPDGTMTDIVYGAASHVTDDPAPVWSQPSLLEDGAVLVMRRPVENSNWSGIPAIIRIQDYANVTQPVAITGRPAQEDIFSVPVRADDEVSPGGRFAAIAPLNDGTGRYLASWAPCRLQVPDTTVALACTDDNLGNENLEEAAPAYGLWIFDAANGTQLPVMAPQADTLITSVAVLARRDAPPALVDAQAGVELDLGLQEASLGVIDIRSVYDFAGTFFTFAPLPDGVTTLEQFRDPALLTADQRRARFLRIVKGVLIPDDDVVDLDGADFGLPQFGMRELVGYVPIAPDGSVRARVPANVPLDIQVVDRDGRSIAPAHGAWLTVRPGETRQCVGCHQAGADMPHGRDDAELPSLNTGAPATGVPFPNTPDALFADAGETMAQVLARIQPDSEEPSLDLVFTDVWTDPDVRPVDPDWSIRYSDLTTPAPLQPECDSGWNSLCRAVIHYVDVIQPIWDAARTVDDGGSLIDGTCSTCHNRRDAGNALQVPPGQLELTGDADGAVADNLVSYRELLFTDNEQVLDDGALVDALVPVLDGDGNPVFQTDEEGNLVLDGMGNPIPVEQTVTRTPPVIAGASRLGRFVQILAEGGQHAGWLTEAELKLLSEWIDMGAQNYNDPFAVPQ
;
A
#
# COMPACT_ATOMS: atom_id res chain seq x y z
N MET A 1 25.04 34.67 -4.87
CA MET A 1 24.64 36.05 -5.24
C MET A 1 23.37 36.29 -4.43
N SER A 2 23.41 37.14 -3.39
CA SER A 2 22.33 37.25 -2.40
C SER A 2 21.11 37.93 -3.03
N VAL A 3 20.02 37.17 -3.24
CA VAL A 3 18.75 37.74 -3.66
C VAL A 3 18.23 38.67 -2.55
N ARG A 4 17.91 39.91 -2.88
CA ARG A 4 17.20 40.84 -1.97
C ARG A 4 15.70 40.79 -2.29
N LEU A 5 14.85 41.37 -1.44
CA LEU A 5 13.49 41.79 -1.84
C LEU A 5 13.56 42.41 -3.25
N GLY A 6 12.86 41.85 -4.24
CA GLY A 6 12.72 42.49 -5.56
C GLY A 6 13.25 41.78 -6.82
N GLU A 7 13.65 40.50 -6.80
CA GLU A 7 14.33 39.90 -7.98
C GLU A 7 13.53 38.86 -8.77
N ASN A 8 12.74 38.00 -8.14
CA ASN A 8 11.99 36.94 -8.82
C ASN A 8 10.47 37.12 -8.68
N PRO A 9 9.69 36.83 -9.74
CA PRO A 9 8.24 36.73 -9.63
C PRO A 9 7.85 35.59 -8.67
N VAL A 10 6.72 35.77 -8.01
CA VAL A 10 6.14 34.76 -7.11
C VAL A 10 4.70 34.51 -7.51
N ALA A 11 4.33 33.24 -7.48
CA ALA A 11 2.98 32.77 -7.73
C ALA A 11 2.41 32.14 -6.46
N TYR A 12 1.12 32.30 -6.23
CA TYR A 12 0.46 31.72 -5.06
C TYR A 12 -1.05 31.58 -5.29
N VAL A 13 -1.64 30.57 -4.67
CA VAL A 13 -3.09 30.36 -4.67
C VAL A 13 -3.68 31.03 -3.45
N LYS A 14 -4.57 32.02 -3.65
CA LYS A 14 -5.40 32.57 -2.58
C LYS A 14 -6.77 31.93 -2.63
N ARG A 15 -7.34 31.58 -1.47
CA ARG A 15 -8.73 31.19 -1.34
C ARG A 15 -9.36 31.77 -0.07
N VAL A 16 -10.68 31.87 -0.08
CA VAL A 16 -11.46 32.01 1.15
C VAL A 16 -11.39 30.68 1.90
N THR A 17 -11.33 30.72 3.23
CA THR A 17 -11.30 29.49 4.04
C THR A 17 -12.55 28.65 3.75
N PRO A 18 -12.39 27.40 3.28
CA PRO A 18 -13.54 26.52 3.01
C PRO A 18 -14.33 26.25 4.29
N ARG A 19 -15.66 26.37 4.22
CA ARG A 19 -16.57 26.16 5.34
C ARG A 19 -17.82 25.44 4.91
N ASP A 20 -18.39 24.66 5.81
CA ASP A 20 -19.71 24.08 5.66
C ASP A 20 -20.76 25.20 5.53
N PRO A 21 -21.66 25.14 4.54
CA PRO A 21 -22.65 26.19 4.30
C PRO A 21 -23.74 26.28 5.39
N ASP A 22 -24.02 25.19 6.11
CA ASP A 22 -25.08 25.10 7.11
C ASP A 22 -24.63 25.59 8.50
N ASP A 23 -23.41 25.25 8.91
CA ASP A 23 -22.91 25.57 10.27
C ASP A 23 -21.63 26.43 10.33
N LEU A 24 -21.04 26.76 9.17
CA LEU A 24 -19.84 27.59 9.00
C LEU A 24 -18.55 27.01 9.62
N THR A 25 -18.54 25.72 9.98
CA THR A 25 -17.33 25.03 10.43
C THR A 25 -16.32 24.88 9.28
N PRO A 26 -15.00 24.93 9.52
CA PRO A 26 -14.01 24.74 8.47
C PRO A 26 -14.05 23.33 7.88
N LEU A 27 -14.04 23.24 6.54
CA LEU A 27 -13.97 21.93 5.88
C LEU A 27 -12.53 21.39 5.94
N PRO A 28 -12.34 20.12 6.34
CA PRO A 28 -11.02 19.50 6.40
C PRO A 28 -10.43 19.24 5.01
N GLN A 29 -9.10 19.33 4.94
CA GLN A 29 -8.36 18.79 3.81
C GLN A 29 -7.93 17.36 4.14
N ASP A 30 -8.38 16.37 3.37
CA ASP A 30 -7.90 14.99 3.46
C ASP A 30 -6.86 14.71 2.35
N LEU A 31 -5.85 13.89 2.66
CA LEU A 31 -4.89 13.40 1.65
C LEU A 31 -5.37 12.13 0.95
N THR A 32 -6.34 11.40 1.51
CA THR A 32 -6.99 10.26 0.86
C THR A 32 -8.04 10.73 -0.16
N ASP A 33 -8.67 11.89 0.05
CA ASP A 33 -9.48 12.57 -0.96
C ASP A 33 -8.67 13.63 -1.72
N SER A 34 -7.79 13.14 -2.60
CA SER A 34 -6.97 14.04 -3.41
C SER A 34 -7.78 14.82 -4.46
N ALA A 35 -9.00 14.41 -4.81
CA ALA A 35 -9.84 15.05 -5.83
C ALA A 35 -10.83 16.07 -5.26
N ALA A 36 -10.92 16.20 -3.93
CA ALA A 36 -11.75 17.17 -3.22
C ALA A 36 -11.76 18.57 -3.88
N PHE A 37 -12.96 19.15 -3.99
CA PHE A 37 -13.19 20.47 -4.57
C PHE A 37 -13.59 21.49 -3.50
N PHE A 38 -12.83 22.57 -3.40
CA PHE A 38 -13.09 23.66 -2.48
C PHE A 38 -13.16 24.99 -3.26
N PRO A 39 -14.34 25.34 -3.81
CA PRO A 39 -14.49 26.50 -4.68
C PRO A 39 -14.13 27.81 -3.97
N GLY A 40 -13.62 28.77 -4.75
CA GLY A 40 -13.25 30.10 -4.24
C GLY A 40 -11.74 30.34 -4.19
N ALA A 41 -10.95 29.58 -4.95
CA ALA A 41 -9.53 29.79 -5.11
C ALA A 41 -9.20 30.61 -6.37
N SER A 42 -8.05 31.25 -6.38
CA SER A 42 -7.51 31.93 -7.56
C SER A 42 -5.99 31.97 -7.54
N LEU A 43 -5.38 31.81 -8.72
CA LEU A 43 -3.93 31.96 -8.90
C LEU A 43 -3.59 33.44 -9.04
N TYR A 44 -2.65 33.90 -8.22
CA TYR A 44 -2.09 35.25 -8.31
C TYR A 44 -0.60 35.22 -8.62
N ILE A 45 -0.14 36.22 -9.37
CA ILE A 45 1.29 36.46 -9.62
C ILE A 45 1.66 37.89 -9.20
N ARG A 46 2.81 38.02 -8.54
CA ARG A 46 3.53 39.28 -8.34
C ARG A 46 4.84 39.22 -9.13
N ASP A 47 5.15 40.27 -9.87
CA ASP A 47 6.38 40.33 -10.69
C ASP A 47 7.66 40.32 -9.86
N VAL A 48 7.55 40.71 -8.59
CA VAL A 48 8.62 40.62 -7.61
C VAL A 48 8.06 40.27 -6.24
N ALA A 49 8.81 39.48 -5.46
CA ALA A 49 8.51 39.20 -4.06
C ALA A 49 8.69 40.47 -3.19
N SER A 50 7.71 41.38 -3.21
CA SER A 50 7.74 42.66 -2.49
C SER A 50 6.34 43.10 -2.06
N PRO A 51 6.19 43.76 -0.89
CA PRO A 51 4.91 44.31 -0.46
C PRO A 51 4.44 45.49 -1.32
N ARG A 52 5.33 46.04 -2.16
CA ARG A 52 4.99 47.10 -3.13
C ARG A 52 4.60 46.57 -4.50
N ALA A 53 4.79 45.27 -4.76
CA ALA A 53 4.41 44.67 -6.03
C ALA A 53 2.89 44.64 -6.14
N VAL A 54 2.38 44.89 -7.34
CA VAL A 54 0.96 44.69 -7.67
C VAL A 54 0.74 43.20 -7.90
N GLU A 55 -0.32 42.65 -7.30
CA GLU A 55 -0.75 41.29 -7.58
C GLU A 55 -1.72 41.27 -8.77
N ARG A 56 -1.57 40.26 -9.62
CA ARG A 56 -2.43 40.03 -10.78
C ARG A 56 -3.17 38.71 -10.60
N ASN A 57 -4.50 38.72 -10.70
CA ASN A 57 -5.30 37.51 -10.71
C ASN A 57 -5.23 36.89 -12.12
N ILE A 58 -4.72 35.65 -12.21
CA ILE A 58 -4.49 34.94 -13.47
C ILE A 58 -5.70 34.13 -13.91
N THR A 59 -6.51 33.67 -12.95
CA THR A 59 -7.65 32.78 -13.19
C THR A 59 -9.00 33.50 -13.12
N GLY A 60 -9.02 34.75 -12.64
CA GLY A 60 -10.25 35.49 -12.35
C GLY A 60 -11.16 35.79 -13.55
N ASP A 61 -10.63 35.73 -14.77
CA ASP A 61 -11.40 35.97 -16.01
C ASP A 61 -11.61 34.69 -16.85
N LEU A 62 -11.27 33.51 -16.32
CA LEU A 62 -11.38 32.25 -17.08
C LEU A 62 -12.80 31.68 -17.06
N PHE A 63 -13.56 31.91 -15.98
CA PHE A 63 -14.89 31.36 -15.76
C PHE A 63 -15.80 32.39 -15.07
N ASP A 64 -17.11 32.28 -15.30
CA ASP A 64 -18.12 33.17 -14.71
C ASP A 64 -18.53 32.78 -13.26
N GLY A 65 -17.96 31.71 -12.72
CA GLY A 65 -18.25 31.16 -11.38
C GLY A 65 -16.99 30.82 -10.56
N PRO A 66 -17.14 30.40 -9.29
CA PRO A 66 -16.00 30.09 -8.43
C PRO A 66 -15.30 28.80 -8.88
N VAL A 67 -13.99 28.89 -9.08
CA VAL A 67 -13.11 27.77 -9.41
C VAL A 67 -12.35 27.29 -8.17
N ASP A 68 -11.70 26.14 -8.28
CA ASP A 68 -10.64 25.72 -7.37
C ASP A 68 -9.31 25.56 -8.13
N VAL A 69 -8.20 25.86 -7.47
CA VAL A 69 -6.84 25.91 -8.02
C VAL A 69 -5.85 25.34 -7.00
N LYS A 70 -4.96 24.45 -7.44
CA LYS A 70 -3.89 23.88 -6.61
C LYS A 70 -2.64 23.49 -7.40
N ASP A 71 -1.65 22.99 -6.67
CA ASP A 71 -0.45 22.33 -7.19
C ASP A 71 0.40 23.13 -8.18
N LEU A 72 0.89 24.28 -7.74
CA LEU A 72 1.74 25.14 -8.56
C LEU A 72 3.10 24.49 -8.87
N SER A 73 3.52 24.54 -10.14
CA SER A 73 4.84 24.10 -10.58
C SER A 73 5.44 25.08 -11.58
N ALA A 74 6.51 25.76 -11.19
CA ALA A 74 7.24 26.66 -12.08
C ALA A 74 8.12 25.88 -13.08
N SER A 75 8.27 26.39 -14.29
CA SER A 75 9.24 25.87 -15.27
C SER A 75 10.68 26.16 -14.82
N TYR A 76 11.65 25.41 -15.37
CA TYR A 76 13.07 25.59 -15.03
C TYR A 76 13.61 26.96 -15.44
N ASP A 77 13.09 27.56 -16.53
CA ASP A 77 13.46 28.92 -16.95
C ASP A 77 12.76 30.03 -16.14
N GLY A 78 11.80 29.68 -15.28
CA GLY A 78 11.01 30.62 -14.47
C GLY A 78 9.99 31.44 -15.27
N ARG A 79 9.71 31.09 -16.53
CA ARG A 79 8.85 31.88 -17.43
C ARG A 79 7.43 31.32 -17.58
N ARG A 80 7.18 30.10 -17.10
CA ARG A 80 5.88 29.42 -17.19
C ARG A 80 5.55 28.75 -15.87
N ILE A 81 4.25 28.53 -15.63
CA ILE A 81 3.75 27.85 -14.43
C ILE A 81 2.63 26.89 -14.79
N LEU A 82 2.76 25.64 -14.38
CA LEU A 82 1.68 24.64 -14.40
C LEU A 82 0.90 24.69 -13.09
N PHE A 83 -0.39 24.37 -13.17
CA PHE A 83 -1.28 24.23 -12.02
C PHE A 83 -2.48 23.35 -12.38
N ALA A 84 -3.13 22.80 -11.37
CA ALA A 84 -4.42 22.14 -11.52
C ALA A 84 -5.55 23.15 -11.28
N LEU A 85 -6.58 23.14 -12.10
CA LEU A 85 -7.79 23.95 -11.94
C LEU A 85 -9.02 23.12 -12.26
N ARG A 86 -10.02 23.16 -11.37
CA ARG A 86 -11.36 22.61 -11.61
C ARG A 86 -12.33 23.76 -11.87
N ALA A 87 -13.11 23.63 -12.95
CA ALA A 87 -14.12 24.61 -13.33
C ALA A 87 -15.26 24.67 -12.29
N PRO A 88 -16.11 25.71 -12.30
CA PRO A 88 -17.25 25.78 -11.39
C PRO A 88 -18.19 24.59 -11.60
N GLU A 89 -18.83 24.15 -10.52
CA GLU A 89 -19.86 23.11 -10.59
C GLU A 89 -21.02 23.55 -11.48
N ILE A 90 -21.58 22.57 -12.18
CA ILE A 90 -22.74 22.75 -13.02
C ILE A 90 -23.97 22.48 -12.14
N GLU A 91 -24.81 23.49 -11.98
CA GLU A 91 -26.06 23.37 -11.23
C GLU A 91 -26.94 22.28 -11.86
N ASP A 92 -27.52 21.43 -11.01
CA ASP A 92 -28.39 20.30 -11.37
C ASP A 92 -27.75 19.19 -12.25
N ALA A 93 -26.43 19.20 -12.45
CA ALA A 93 -25.73 18.11 -13.16
C ALA A 93 -25.40 16.95 -12.22
N ASP A 94 -25.52 15.73 -12.74
CA ASP A 94 -25.11 14.51 -12.04
C ASP A 94 -23.58 14.52 -11.78
N GLU A 95 -23.11 13.73 -10.82
CA GLU A 95 -21.69 13.75 -10.39
C GLU A 95 -20.72 13.42 -11.54
N ASP A 96 -21.10 12.50 -12.42
CA ASP A 96 -20.35 12.10 -13.61
C ASP A 96 -20.37 13.14 -14.74
N GLU A 97 -21.28 14.11 -14.66
CA GLU A 97 -21.36 15.27 -15.57
C GLU A 97 -20.60 16.50 -15.02
N GLN A 98 -20.18 16.48 -13.74
CA GLN A 98 -19.44 17.59 -13.15
C GLN A 98 -18.05 17.74 -13.78
N PRO A 99 -17.55 18.98 -13.93
CA PRO A 99 -16.19 19.19 -14.40
C PRO A 99 -15.15 18.51 -13.52
N THR A 100 -14.04 18.09 -14.11
CA THR A 100 -12.91 17.46 -13.43
C THR A 100 -11.75 18.43 -13.24
N TRP A 101 -10.77 18.04 -12.43
CA TRP A 101 -9.49 18.71 -12.33
C TRP A 101 -8.73 18.61 -13.65
N ASN A 102 -8.30 19.76 -14.17
CA ASN A 102 -7.59 19.85 -15.43
C ASN A 102 -6.22 20.52 -15.23
N ILE A 103 -5.25 20.19 -16.08
CA ILE A 103 -3.92 20.83 -16.05
C ILE A 103 -3.90 22.07 -16.94
N TRP A 104 -3.43 23.18 -16.37
CA TRP A 104 -3.30 24.47 -17.04
C TRP A 104 -1.87 24.98 -16.99
N GLU A 105 -1.50 25.79 -17.99
CA GLU A 105 -0.23 26.49 -18.07
C GLU A 105 -0.48 27.99 -18.24
N HIS A 106 0.23 28.81 -17.47
CA HIS A 106 0.32 30.25 -17.71
C HIS A 106 1.73 30.64 -18.13
N ASP A 107 1.83 31.40 -19.21
CA ASP A 107 3.08 31.94 -19.75
C ASP A 107 3.23 33.42 -19.38
N LEU A 108 4.31 33.75 -18.67
CA LEU A 108 4.50 35.10 -18.10
C LEU A 108 4.79 36.16 -19.16
N ASP A 109 5.30 35.78 -20.34
CA ASP A 109 5.70 36.73 -21.38
C ASP A 109 4.52 37.15 -22.23
N SER A 110 3.74 36.17 -22.67
CA SER A 110 2.54 36.37 -23.49
C SER A 110 1.33 36.76 -22.63
N GLY A 111 1.35 36.42 -21.34
CA GLY A 111 0.21 36.55 -20.44
C GLY A 111 -0.93 35.59 -20.75
N GLN A 112 -0.70 34.57 -21.59
CA GLN A 112 -1.71 33.59 -21.95
C GLN A 112 -1.81 32.48 -20.91
N THR A 113 -3.04 32.13 -20.57
CA THR A 113 -3.39 30.98 -19.75
C THR A 113 -4.16 29.99 -20.62
N ARG A 114 -3.73 28.73 -20.66
CA ARG A 114 -4.36 27.68 -21.49
C ARG A 114 -4.47 26.37 -20.73
N ARG A 115 -5.51 25.59 -21.04
CA ARG A 115 -5.61 24.18 -20.64
C ARG A 115 -4.66 23.37 -21.50
N ILE A 116 -3.92 22.42 -20.90
CA ILE A 116 -2.94 21.60 -21.62
C ILE A 116 -3.64 20.61 -22.54
N ILE A 117 -4.66 19.89 -22.05
CA ILE A 117 -5.50 19.01 -22.85
C ILE A 117 -6.65 19.85 -23.42
N PRO A 118 -6.66 20.19 -24.72
CA PRO A 118 -7.59 21.18 -25.24
C PRO A 118 -8.99 20.61 -25.50
N ILE A 119 -9.12 19.31 -25.74
CA ILE A 119 -10.38 18.66 -26.12
C ILE A 119 -11.16 18.29 -24.86
N ASP A 120 -12.34 18.88 -24.65
CA ASP A 120 -13.19 18.64 -23.46
C ASP A 120 -13.38 17.15 -23.18
N LEU A 121 -13.82 16.38 -24.17
CA LEU A 121 -14.04 14.94 -24.00
C LEU A 121 -12.82 14.19 -23.47
N VAL A 122 -11.61 14.58 -23.90
CA VAL A 122 -10.38 13.95 -23.40
C VAL A 122 -10.04 14.51 -22.03
N ALA A 123 -10.20 15.82 -21.83
CA ALA A 123 -9.83 16.51 -20.61
C ALA A 123 -10.68 16.07 -19.39
N GLU A 124 -11.92 15.64 -19.61
CA GLU A 124 -12.84 15.23 -18.55
C GLU A 124 -12.80 13.72 -18.19
N GLU A 125 -11.93 12.90 -18.80
CA GLU A 125 -11.88 11.45 -18.48
C GLU A 125 -11.16 11.11 -17.17
N GLY A 126 -10.73 12.11 -16.39
CA GLY A 126 -10.22 11.90 -15.03
C GLY A 126 -9.67 13.16 -14.38
N GLN A 127 -9.36 13.03 -13.09
CA GLN A 127 -8.97 14.15 -12.23
C GLN A 127 -7.46 14.43 -12.36
N ASP A 128 -7.06 15.32 -13.26
CA ASP A 128 -5.65 15.60 -13.58
C ASP A 128 -5.05 16.67 -12.66
N MET A 129 -4.10 16.25 -11.80
CA MET A 129 -3.60 17.05 -10.67
C MET A 129 -2.07 16.98 -10.54
N ALA A 130 -1.52 17.78 -9.63
CA ALA A 130 -0.10 17.82 -9.31
C ALA A 130 0.91 17.85 -10.49
N PRO A 131 0.71 18.71 -11.51
CA PRO A 131 1.58 18.73 -12.68
C PRO A 131 3.02 19.17 -12.36
N ARG A 132 4.00 18.63 -13.07
CA ARG A 132 5.43 18.94 -12.99
C ARG A 132 6.04 18.94 -14.38
N TYR A 133 6.95 19.88 -14.64
CA TYR A 133 7.78 19.84 -15.83
C TYR A 133 8.84 18.75 -15.71
N LEU A 134 8.95 17.88 -16.72
CA LEU A 134 10.09 16.99 -16.89
C LEU A 134 11.20 17.70 -17.69
N PRO A 135 12.48 17.37 -17.44
CA PRO A 135 13.63 17.98 -18.12
C PRO A 135 13.68 17.72 -19.63
N ASP A 136 12.99 16.71 -20.13
CA ASP A 136 12.86 16.40 -21.56
C ASP A 136 11.73 17.17 -22.27
N GLY A 137 10.98 17.99 -21.52
CA GLY A 137 9.86 18.80 -22.01
C GLY A 137 8.49 18.14 -21.89
N ARG A 138 8.39 16.89 -21.42
CA ARG A 138 7.11 16.27 -21.05
C ARG A 138 6.54 16.88 -19.76
N ILE A 139 5.29 16.56 -19.49
CA ILE A 139 4.61 16.90 -18.24
C ILE A 139 4.34 15.61 -17.48
N LEU A 140 4.78 15.56 -16.23
CA LEU A 140 4.44 14.54 -15.24
C LEU A 140 3.26 15.04 -14.41
N PHE A 141 2.30 14.18 -14.08
CA PHE A 141 1.13 14.55 -13.28
C PHE A 141 0.55 13.31 -12.59
N VAL A 142 -0.44 13.52 -11.73
CA VAL A 142 -1.23 12.43 -11.12
C VAL A 142 -2.65 12.48 -11.63
N SER A 143 -3.29 11.32 -11.80
CA SER A 143 -4.64 11.25 -12.33
C SER A 143 -5.37 9.97 -11.94
N THR A 144 -6.71 10.03 -11.92
CA THR A 144 -7.60 8.88 -11.81
C THR A 144 -7.76 8.12 -13.13
N ARG A 145 -7.16 8.59 -14.24
CA ARG A 145 -7.20 7.96 -15.57
C ARG A 145 -6.46 6.63 -15.64
N GLN A 146 -7.01 5.55 -15.08
CA GLN A 146 -6.31 4.26 -15.07
C GLN A 146 -6.52 3.41 -16.34
N ARG A 147 -6.37 4.02 -17.52
CA ARG A 147 -6.65 3.37 -18.82
C ARG A 147 -5.82 2.11 -19.08
N GLN A 148 -4.58 2.05 -18.59
CA GLN A 148 -3.74 0.85 -18.77
C GLN A 148 -4.21 -0.30 -17.86
N ALA A 149 -4.64 0.01 -16.64
CA ALA A 149 -5.29 -0.97 -15.77
C ALA A 149 -6.63 -1.45 -16.37
N ALA A 150 -7.44 -0.52 -16.89
CA ALA A 150 -8.70 -0.85 -17.56
C ALA A 150 -8.51 -1.69 -18.83
N ALA A 151 -7.46 -1.47 -19.61
CA ALA A 151 -7.14 -2.31 -20.76
C ALA A 151 -6.78 -3.74 -20.33
N ARG A 152 -6.07 -3.90 -19.21
CA ARG A 152 -5.76 -5.22 -18.64
C ARG A 152 -6.99 -5.96 -18.15
N LEU A 153 -7.95 -5.26 -17.55
CA LEU A 153 -9.21 -5.88 -17.15
C LEU A 153 -9.93 -6.52 -18.34
N LEU A 154 -9.92 -5.88 -19.51
CA LEU A 154 -10.45 -6.49 -20.74
C LEU A 154 -9.67 -7.73 -21.17
N ASP A 155 -8.34 -7.69 -21.09
CA ASP A 155 -7.49 -8.85 -21.38
C ASP A 155 -7.83 -10.02 -20.44
N GLU A 156 -8.21 -9.73 -19.19
CA GLU A 156 -8.66 -10.68 -18.16
C GLU A 156 -10.17 -11.03 -18.23
N GLY A 157 -10.88 -10.57 -19.26
CA GLY A 157 -12.31 -10.87 -19.44
C GLY A 157 -13.26 -10.10 -18.51
N LYS A 158 -12.78 -9.05 -17.83
CA LYS A 158 -13.52 -8.23 -16.86
C LYS A 158 -13.99 -6.89 -17.45
N PRO A 159 -15.08 -6.30 -16.92
CA PRO A 159 -15.50 -4.94 -17.28
C PRO A 159 -14.43 -3.88 -16.99
N GLN A 160 -14.47 -2.76 -17.74
CA GLN A 160 -13.60 -1.61 -17.48
C GLN A 160 -14.23 -0.68 -16.45
N PHE A 161 -13.43 -0.24 -15.48
CA PHE A 161 -13.84 0.72 -14.46
C PHE A 161 -12.64 1.53 -13.97
N SER A 162 -12.91 2.62 -13.25
CA SER A 162 -11.91 3.37 -12.49
C SER A 162 -11.79 2.72 -11.11
N PRO A 163 -10.61 2.21 -10.72
CA PRO A 163 -10.49 1.49 -9.46
C PRO A 163 -10.54 2.46 -8.28
N LEU A 164 -11.20 2.05 -7.20
CA LEU A 164 -11.13 2.70 -5.90
C LEU A 164 -9.79 2.41 -5.20
N ALA A 165 -9.41 3.30 -4.29
CA ALA A 165 -8.33 3.05 -3.34
C ALA A 165 -8.68 1.89 -2.40
N GLU A 166 -7.68 1.34 -1.69
CA GLU A 166 -7.88 0.13 -0.86
C GLU A 166 -8.89 0.32 0.30
N ASP A 167 -9.16 1.56 0.71
CA ASP A 167 -10.21 1.91 1.69
C ASP A 167 -11.63 1.98 1.09
N ARG A 168 -11.72 1.88 -0.24
CA ARG A 168 -12.93 1.94 -1.07
C ARG A 168 -13.73 3.24 -0.93
N GLN A 169 -13.09 4.35 -0.54
CA GLN A 169 -13.79 5.64 -0.38
C GLN A 169 -13.64 6.55 -1.59
N THR A 170 -12.50 6.52 -2.27
CA THR A 170 -12.21 7.43 -3.39
C THR A 170 -11.53 6.69 -4.54
N PRO A 171 -11.61 7.20 -5.79
CA PRO A 171 -10.84 6.67 -6.90
C PRO A 171 -9.34 6.71 -6.65
N ALA A 172 -8.65 5.59 -6.89
CA ALA A 172 -7.21 5.48 -6.80
C ALA A 172 -6.51 6.39 -7.84
N VAL A 173 -5.38 6.98 -7.45
CA VAL A 173 -4.66 7.98 -8.24
C VAL A 173 -3.27 7.48 -8.58
N ALA A 174 -2.90 7.56 -9.86
CA ALA A 174 -1.61 7.07 -10.37
C ALA A 174 -0.82 8.17 -11.10
N LEU A 175 0.50 7.99 -11.21
CA LEU A 175 1.37 8.86 -11.98
C LEU A 175 1.18 8.64 -13.49
N HIS A 176 1.21 9.75 -14.22
CA HIS A 176 1.09 9.81 -15.66
C HIS A 176 2.13 10.76 -16.25
N VAL A 177 2.54 10.50 -17.49
CA VAL A 177 3.31 11.44 -18.32
C VAL A 177 2.56 11.76 -19.60
N MET A 178 2.75 12.95 -20.14
CA MET A 178 2.23 13.39 -21.43
C MET A 178 3.18 14.36 -22.13
N ASN A 179 2.99 14.56 -23.44
CA ASN A 179 3.66 15.62 -24.17
C ASN A 179 3.17 17.02 -23.71
N ALA A 180 3.97 18.05 -23.96
CA ALA A 180 3.63 19.45 -23.58
C ALA A 180 2.35 20.00 -24.24
N ASP A 181 1.86 19.33 -25.29
CA ASP A 181 0.63 19.65 -26.01
C ASP A 181 -0.59 18.84 -25.54
N GLY A 182 -0.45 18.03 -24.49
CA GLY A 182 -1.51 17.20 -23.93
C GLY A 182 -1.73 15.86 -24.64
N SER A 183 -0.89 15.50 -25.62
CA SER A 183 -0.94 14.20 -26.30
C SER A 183 -0.12 13.11 -25.59
N ASP A 184 -0.31 11.86 -26.00
CA ASP A 184 0.48 10.69 -25.55
C ASP A 184 0.48 10.49 -24.02
N ILE A 185 -0.72 10.57 -23.41
CA ILE A 185 -0.89 10.32 -21.98
C ILE A 185 -0.61 8.84 -21.68
N ARG A 186 0.33 8.58 -20.77
CA ARG A 186 0.76 7.23 -20.37
C ARG A 186 0.84 7.09 -18.85
N GLN A 187 0.13 6.10 -18.31
CA GLN A 187 0.24 5.69 -16.91
C GLN A 187 1.62 5.06 -16.64
N ILE A 188 2.26 5.46 -15.54
CA ILE A 188 3.60 4.99 -15.17
C ILE A 188 3.65 4.28 -13.81
N SER A 189 2.65 4.44 -12.94
CA SER A 189 2.54 3.72 -11.67
C SER A 189 1.20 2.97 -11.52
N PHE A 190 1.17 1.94 -10.67
CA PHE A 190 0.05 0.99 -10.52
C PHE A 190 -0.19 0.58 -9.07
N ASN A 191 -0.01 1.51 -8.13
CA ASN A 191 -0.41 1.28 -6.75
C ASN A 191 -1.95 1.15 -6.66
N PRO A 192 -2.51 0.20 -5.90
CA PRO A 192 -3.96 0.10 -5.70
C PRO A 192 -4.57 1.24 -4.89
N SER A 193 -3.75 1.99 -4.14
CA SER A 193 -4.14 3.19 -3.41
C SER A 193 -3.72 4.46 -4.17
N HIS A 194 -3.11 5.46 -3.52
CA HIS A 194 -2.68 6.68 -4.20
C HIS A 194 -1.17 6.75 -4.38
N ASP A 195 -0.73 7.26 -5.54
CA ASP A 195 0.58 7.86 -5.73
C ASP A 195 0.42 9.37 -5.99
N LEU A 196 0.91 10.19 -5.06
CA LEU A 196 0.62 11.61 -4.95
C LEU A 196 1.87 12.49 -5.00
N ALA A 197 1.63 13.79 -5.19
CA ALA A 197 2.58 14.87 -4.99
C ALA A 197 3.99 14.64 -5.61
N PRO A 198 4.09 14.33 -6.92
CA PRO A 198 5.36 14.03 -7.55
C PRO A 198 6.35 15.19 -7.47
N LEU A 199 7.64 14.86 -7.36
CA LEU A 199 8.76 15.80 -7.34
C LEU A 199 9.91 15.25 -8.19
N VAL A 200 10.40 16.05 -9.15
CA VAL A 200 11.56 15.68 -9.96
C VAL A 200 12.84 15.93 -9.17
N LEU A 201 13.64 14.87 -8.98
CA LEU A 201 14.89 14.88 -8.24
C LEU A 201 16.06 15.42 -9.10
N ALA A 202 17.18 15.73 -8.43
CA ALA A 202 18.38 16.27 -9.08
C ALA A 202 19.01 15.33 -10.13
N ASP A 203 18.74 14.02 -10.03
CA ASP A 203 19.21 13.00 -10.96
C ASP A 203 18.21 12.68 -12.10
N GLY A 204 17.09 13.42 -12.16
CA GLY A 204 16.04 13.25 -13.16
C GLY A 204 15.02 12.16 -12.85
N ARG A 205 15.18 11.41 -11.75
CA ARG A 205 14.13 10.49 -11.26
C ARG A 205 12.99 11.28 -10.60
N VAL A 206 11.87 10.60 -10.38
CA VAL A 206 10.66 11.14 -9.78
C VAL A 206 10.51 10.56 -8.38
N LEU A 207 10.45 11.41 -7.37
CA LEU A 207 9.96 11.08 -6.04
C LEU A 207 8.44 11.24 -6.01
N MET A 208 7.72 10.38 -5.30
CA MET A 208 6.28 10.46 -5.08
C MET A 208 5.98 10.10 -3.63
N LEU A 209 4.82 10.54 -3.15
CA LEU A 209 4.25 10.08 -1.89
C LEU A 209 3.25 8.97 -2.21
N ARG A 210 3.57 7.74 -1.84
CA ARG A 210 2.67 6.59 -2.01
C ARG A 210 1.90 6.37 -0.73
N TRP A 211 0.58 6.22 -0.83
CA TRP A 211 -0.23 5.65 0.23
C TRP A 211 -0.10 4.12 0.20
N ASP A 212 0.68 3.58 1.13
CA ASP A 212 0.81 2.15 1.38
C ASP A 212 -0.29 1.78 2.40
N ASN A 213 -1.43 1.28 1.91
CA ASN A 213 -2.57 0.87 2.73
C ASN A 213 -2.80 -0.66 2.74
N LYS A 214 -1.87 -1.41 2.16
CA LYS A 214 -1.91 -2.87 2.14
C LYS A 214 -1.91 -3.43 3.56
N GLY A 215 -2.91 -4.23 3.91
CA GLY A 215 -3.00 -4.80 5.25
C GLY A 215 -3.39 -3.78 6.33
N ASN A 216 -4.00 -2.65 5.94
CA ASN A 216 -4.38 -1.53 6.81
C ASN A 216 -3.19 -0.84 7.50
N SER A 217 -2.02 -0.79 6.84
CA SER A 217 -0.86 -0.04 7.35
C SER A 217 -1.13 1.46 7.44
N ASN A 218 -1.90 2.01 6.49
CA ASN A 218 -2.26 3.42 6.39
C ASN A 218 -1.05 4.38 6.52
N GLU A 219 -0.02 4.18 5.69
CA GLU A 219 1.21 4.97 5.72
C GLU A 219 1.45 5.72 4.41
N PHE A 220 2.01 6.93 4.49
CA PHE A 220 2.37 7.73 3.32
C PHE A 220 3.89 7.82 3.18
N ASN A 221 4.46 6.94 2.35
CA ASN A 221 5.89 6.75 2.21
C ASN A 221 6.44 7.42 0.95
N PHE A 222 7.70 7.84 0.98
CA PHE A 222 8.39 8.31 -0.22
C PHE A 222 8.88 7.14 -1.06
N TRP A 223 8.40 7.08 -2.28
CA TRP A 223 8.83 6.16 -3.33
C TRP A 223 9.47 6.94 -4.47
N ARG A 224 10.30 6.27 -5.27
CA ARG A 224 10.97 6.87 -6.42
C ARG A 224 10.86 5.97 -7.63
N THR A 225 10.76 6.56 -8.81
CA THR A 225 10.70 5.86 -10.10
C THR A 225 11.39 6.69 -11.19
N ARG A 226 11.69 6.10 -12.34
CA ARG A 226 12.08 6.84 -13.55
C ARG A 226 10.84 7.44 -14.22
N PRO A 227 10.98 8.50 -15.04
CA PRO A 227 9.84 9.10 -15.75
C PRO A 227 9.04 8.13 -16.64
N ASP A 228 9.56 6.94 -16.94
CA ASP A 228 8.88 5.90 -17.69
C ASP A 228 8.16 4.83 -16.85
N GLY A 229 8.28 4.90 -15.52
CA GLY A 229 7.72 3.94 -14.55
C GLY A 229 8.66 2.79 -14.18
N THR A 230 9.85 2.72 -14.78
CA THR A 230 10.89 1.74 -14.42
C THR A 230 11.66 2.17 -13.18
N MET A 231 12.41 1.26 -12.56
CA MET A 231 13.17 1.47 -11.31
C MET A 231 12.35 2.07 -10.16
N THR A 232 11.13 1.56 -9.96
CA THR A 232 10.27 1.91 -8.81
C THR A 232 10.77 1.25 -7.52
N ASP A 233 11.18 2.06 -6.54
CA ASP A 233 11.72 1.66 -5.23
C ASP A 233 11.20 2.55 -4.09
N ILE A 234 11.23 2.03 -2.86
CA ILE A 234 10.96 2.83 -1.65
C ILE A 234 12.23 3.59 -1.24
N VAL A 235 12.08 4.86 -0.87
CA VAL A 235 13.20 5.74 -0.52
C VAL A 235 13.22 6.04 0.98
N TYR A 236 12.08 6.42 1.57
CA TYR A 236 12.00 6.86 2.95
C TYR A 236 10.57 6.74 3.51
N GLY A 237 10.39 6.18 4.69
CA GLY A 237 9.16 6.41 5.46
C GLY A 237 8.61 5.21 6.25
N ALA A 238 8.83 3.98 5.77
CA ALA A 238 8.20 2.76 6.29
C ALA A 238 8.41 2.50 7.80
N ALA A 239 9.40 3.13 8.43
CA ALA A 239 9.60 3.10 9.88
C ALA A 239 9.84 4.50 10.47
N SER A 240 9.24 5.53 9.87
CA SER A 240 9.52 6.94 10.18
C SER A 240 8.30 7.72 10.69
N HIS A 241 7.15 7.07 10.81
CA HIS A 241 5.87 7.63 11.27
C HIS A 241 5.59 7.39 12.78
N VAL A 242 6.50 6.71 13.49
CA VAL A 242 6.23 6.05 14.78
C VAL A 242 6.25 6.91 16.05
N THR A 243 6.52 8.22 15.96
CA THR A 243 6.80 9.03 17.17
C THR A 243 5.63 9.83 17.72
N ASP A 244 4.56 10.04 16.95
CA ASP A 244 3.44 10.93 17.30
C ASP A 244 2.10 10.19 17.05
N ASP A 245 1.05 10.51 17.82
CA ASP A 245 -0.30 9.91 17.71
C ASP A 245 -1.36 11.01 17.52
N PRO A 246 -2.07 11.09 16.38
CA PRO A 246 -1.88 10.27 15.18
C PRO A 246 -0.55 10.59 14.48
N ALA A 247 0.01 9.58 13.80
CA ALA A 247 1.25 9.72 13.07
C ALA A 247 1.12 10.77 11.96
N PRO A 248 2.02 11.78 11.90
CA PRO A 248 1.94 12.77 10.86
C PRO A 248 2.43 12.21 9.53
N VAL A 249 1.86 12.75 8.46
CA VAL A 249 2.19 12.47 7.07
C VAL A 249 2.86 13.69 6.44
N TRP A 250 3.53 13.48 5.31
CA TRP A 250 4.21 14.53 4.57
C TRP A 250 3.36 15.01 3.41
N SER A 251 3.39 16.32 3.14
CA SER A 251 2.76 16.90 1.96
C SER A 251 3.61 18.01 1.37
N GLN A 252 3.24 18.45 0.16
CA GLN A 252 3.90 19.54 -0.58
C GLN A 252 5.44 19.40 -0.68
N PRO A 253 5.98 18.24 -1.10
CA PRO A 253 7.42 18.03 -1.17
C PRO A 253 8.06 18.97 -2.19
N SER A 254 9.18 19.58 -1.81
CA SER A 254 10.00 20.47 -2.64
C SER A 254 11.48 20.15 -2.49
N LEU A 255 12.23 20.17 -3.59
CA LEU A 255 13.66 19.86 -3.57
C LEU A 255 14.50 21.07 -3.13
N LEU A 256 15.40 20.83 -2.17
CA LEU A 256 16.43 21.78 -1.74
C LEU A 256 17.72 21.63 -2.56
N GLU A 257 18.56 22.66 -2.56
CA GLU A 257 19.82 22.68 -3.31
C GLU A 257 20.82 21.58 -2.89
N ASP A 258 20.76 21.14 -1.63
CA ASP A 258 21.60 20.06 -1.11
C ASP A 258 21.03 18.66 -1.39
N GLY A 259 19.90 18.56 -2.09
CA GLY A 259 19.23 17.30 -2.41
C GLY A 259 18.28 16.78 -1.32
N ALA A 260 18.17 17.46 -0.18
CA ALA A 260 17.15 17.16 0.82
C ALA A 260 15.76 17.61 0.35
N VAL A 261 14.71 17.07 0.97
CA VAL A 261 13.32 17.36 0.63
C VAL A 261 12.69 18.21 1.73
N LEU A 262 12.22 19.39 1.36
CA LEU A 262 11.34 20.22 2.18
C LEU A 262 9.92 19.66 2.11
N VAL A 263 9.26 19.49 3.25
CA VAL A 263 7.89 19.00 3.36
C VAL A 263 7.09 19.81 4.37
N MET A 264 5.77 19.69 4.29
CA MET A 264 4.84 20.03 5.36
C MET A 264 4.44 18.76 6.10
N ARG A 265 4.74 18.67 7.40
CA ARG A 265 4.33 17.57 8.27
C ARG A 265 3.00 17.90 8.94
N ARG A 266 1.99 17.04 8.80
CA ARG A 266 0.60 17.31 9.24
C ARG A 266 -0.18 16.01 9.45
N PRO A 267 -1.35 16.02 10.12
CA PRO A 267 -2.26 14.87 10.08
C PRO A 267 -2.80 14.63 8.67
N VAL A 268 -3.26 13.39 8.42
CA VAL A 268 -3.86 12.96 7.13
C VAL A 268 -5.04 13.88 6.78
N GLU A 269 -6.01 13.97 7.67
CA GLU A 269 -7.11 14.92 7.62
C GLU A 269 -6.80 16.15 8.47
N ASN A 270 -6.97 17.36 7.94
CA ASN A 270 -6.69 18.58 8.70
C ASN A 270 -7.64 19.75 8.38
N SER A 271 -8.42 20.17 9.37
CA SER A 271 -9.37 21.29 9.31
C SER A 271 -8.76 22.68 9.34
N ASN A 272 -7.53 22.82 9.85
CA ASN A 272 -6.86 24.13 9.94
C ASN A 272 -5.92 24.42 8.75
N TRP A 273 -5.77 23.45 7.82
CA TRP A 273 -4.98 23.54 6.59
C TRP A 273 -3.50 23.91 6.82
N SER A 274 -3.00 23.74 8.05
CA SER A 274 -1.63 24.07 8.42
C SER A 274 -0.74 22.84 8.53
N GLY A 275 0.57 23.05 8.61
CA GLY A 275 1.54 22.00 8.82
C GLY A 275 2.81 22.53 9.45
N ILE A 276 3.68 21.61 9.83
CA ILE A 276 5.00 21.89 10.41
C ILE A 276 6.04 21.78 9.28
N PRO A 277 6.69 22.88 8.88
CA PRO A 277 7.75 22.84 7.88
C PRO A 277 8.96 22.04 8.38
N ALA A 278 9.33 20.99 7.64
CA ALA A 278 10.43 20.09 8.00
C ALA A 278 11.28 19.72 6.78
N ILE A 279 12.52 19.31 7.02
CA ILE A 279 13.47 18.84 6.00
C ILE A 279 13.74 17.35 6.23
N ILE A 280 13.70 16.56 5.16
CA ILE A 280 13.98 15.13 5.15
C ILE A 280 15.19 14.83 4.26
N ARG A 281 16.16 14.10 4.80
CA ARG A 281 17.42 13.76 4.13
C ARG A 281 17.38 12.37 3.49
N ILE A 282 16.59 12.24 2.43
CA ILE A 282 16.31 10.96 1.72
C ILE A 282 17.54 10.30 1.06
N GLN A 283 18.62 11.05 0.87
CA GLN A 283 19.89 10.53 0.32
C GLN A 283 20.75 9.88 1.41
N ASP A 284 20.62 10.34 2.65
CA ASP A 284 21.45 9.92 3.77
C ASP A 284 20.78 8.84 4.61
N TYR A 285 19.45 8.73 4.55
CA TYR A 285 18.63 7.89 5.40
C TYR A 285 17.59 7.11 4.61
N ALA A 286 17.37 5.85 4.99
CA ALA A 286 16.26 5.03 4.52
C ALA A 286 15.04 5.13 5.44
N ASN A 287 15.27 5.42 6.72
CA ASN A 287 14.24 5.69 7.73
C ASN A 287 14.81 6.65 8.80
N VAL A 288 13.96 7.17 9.69
CA VAL A 288 14.35 8.13 10.74
C VAL A 288 15.52 7.65 11.62
N THR A 289 15.63 6.34 11.85
CA THR A 289 16.71 5.70 12.64
C THR A 289 17.76 4.98 11.81
N GLN A 290 17.57 4.85 10.49
CA GLN A 290 18.39 3.99 9.63
C GLN A 290 19.21 4.83 8.62
N PRO A 291 20.47 5.19 8.95
CA PRO A 291 21.36 5.87 8.02
C PRO A 291 21.85 4.91 6.92
N VAL A 292 21.92 5.43 5.71
CA VAL A 292 22.58 4.84 4.54
C VAL A 292 24.00 5.42 4.37
N ALA A 293 24.17 6.69 4.76
CA ALA A 293 25.44 7.40 4.81
C ALA A 293 25.59 8.16 6.13
N ILE A 294 26.81 8.22 6.68
CA ILE A 294 27.09 8.97 7.90
C ILE A 294 27.41 10.43 7.55
N THR A 295 26.43 11.34 7.71
CA THR A 295 26.60 12.77 7.43
C THR A 295 26.60 13.67 8.68
N GLY A 296 26.24 13.12 9.85
CA GLY A 296 26.24 13.85 11.12
C GLY A 296 25.07 14.83 11.31
N ARG A 297 24.06 14.78 10.43
CA ARG A 297 22.80 15.52 10.54
C ARG A 297 21.65 14.55 10.80
N PRO A 298 20.58 14.94 11.50
CA PRO A 298 19.43 14.07 11.70
C PRO A 298 18.69 13.81 10.38
N ALA A 299 17.98 12.68 10.31
CA ALA A 299 17.17 12.30 9.15
C ALA A 299 16.04 13.31 8.85
N GLN A 300 15.44 13.85 9.91
CA GLN A 300 14.41 14.86 9.88
C GLN A 300 14.84 16.05 10.75
N GLU A 301 14.63 17.28 10.28
CA GLU A 301 14.86 18.50 11.04
C GLU A 301 13.73 19.52 10.83
N ASP A 302 13.20 20.08 11.91
CA ASP A 302 12.30 21.23 11.84
C ASP A 302 13.08 22.47 11.39
N ILE A 303 12.46 23.31 10.56
CA ILE A 303 13.14 24.48 9.97
C ILE A 303 13.27 25.63 10.97
N PHE A 304 12.28 25.78 11.84
CA PHE A 304 12.15 26.93 12.74
C PHE A 304 12.41 26.51 14.18
N SER A 305 13.11 27.36 14.93
CA SER A 305 13.44 27.10 16.34
C SER A 305 12.28 27.34 17.30
N VAL A 306 11.27 28.10 16.88
CA VAL A 306 10.05 28.34 17.66
C VAL A 306 9.05 27.21 17.35
N PRO A 307 8.43 26.58 18.36
CA PRO A 307 7.50 25.48 18.12
C PRO A 307 6.38 25.86 17.15
N VAL A 308 6.21 25.06 16.11
CA VAL A 308 5.09 25.14 15.15
C VAL A 308 4.24 23.89 15.33
N ARG A 309 2.93 24.06 15.33
CA ARG A 309 1.96 22.96 15.45
C ARG A 309 1.02 22.90 14.26
N ALA A 310 0.57 21.69 13.94
CA ALA A 310 -0.43 21.42 12.92
C ALA A 310 -1.78 20.98 13.51
N ASP A 311 -1.83 20.74 14.82
CA ASP A 311 -3.04 20.42 15.57
C ASP A 311 -3.84 21.69 15.90
N ASP A 312 -4.94 21.51 16.64
CA ASP A 312 -5.80 22.60 17.09
C ASP A 312 -5.27 23.33 18.33
N GLU A 313 -4.11 22.93 18.86
CA GLU A 313 -3.46 23.70 19.92
C GLU A 313 -2.87 24.99 19.37
N VAL A 314 -2.74 26.00 20.24
CA VAL A 314 -2.10 27.27 19.89
C VAL A 314 -0.68 27.00 19.38
N SER A 315 -0.34 27.48 18.18
CA SER A 315 0.99 27.34 17.60
C SER A 315 1.84 28.60 17.85
N PRO A 316 2.80 28.61 18.80
CA PRO A 316 3.56 29.82 19.15
C PRO A 316 4.38 30.38 17.99
N GLY A 317 4.88 29.51 17.12
CA GLY A 317 5.59 29.85 15.88
C GLY A 317 4.68 30.34 14.75
N GLY A 318 3.37 30.42 14.98
CA GLY A 318 2.35 30.71 13.99
C GLY A 318 2.00 29.48 13.14
N ARG A 319 1.08 29.66 12.19
CA ARG A 319 0.58 28.58 11.32
C ARG A 319 1.12 28.74 9.90
N PHE A 320 1.55 27.63 9.30
CA PHE A 320 2.07 27.58 7.93
C PHE A 320 1.13 26.76 7.06
N ALA A 321 0.64 27.32 5.95
CA ALA A 321 -0.23 26.58 5.02
C ALA A 321 0.49 26.16 3.73
N ALA A 322 1.62 26.79 3.42
CA ALA A 322 2.47 26.42 2.28
C ALA A 322 3.88 27.01 2.45
N ILE A 323 4.89 26.33 1.92
CA ILE A 323 6.27 26.79 1.92
C ILE A 323 7.01 26.29 0.67
N ALA A 324 7.88 27.12 0.10
CA ALA A 324 8.75 26.76 -1.01
C ALA A 324 10.15 27.37 -0.83
N PRO A 325 11.22 26.66 -1.19
CA PRO A 325 12.56 27.22 -1.13
C PRO A 325 12.76 28.27 -2.24
N LEU A 326 13.59 29.28 -1.98
CA LEU A 326 13.96 30.24 -3.03
C LEU A 326 14.96 29.65 -4.04
N ASN A 327 15.74 28.63 -3.64
CA ASN A 327 16.77 27.97 -4.45
C ASN A 327 17.70 28.95 -5.20
N ASP A 328 18.22 29.93 -4.46
CA ASP A 328 19.09 31.02 -4.89
C ASP A 328 20.46 31.06 -4.17
N GLY A 329 20.81 30.00 -3.44
CA GLY A 329 22.00 29.85 -2.61
C GLY A 329 21.92 30.53 -1.25
N THR A 330 20.75 31.07 -0.87
CA THR A 330 20.61 31.83 0.40
C THR A 330 20.01 31.02 1.55
N GLY A 331 19.45 29.84 1.30
CA GLY A 331 18.78 29.03 2.33
C GLY A 331 17.49 29.67 2.87
N ARG A 332 16.84 30.52 2.06
CA ARG A 332 15.59 31.20 2.43
C ARG A 332 14.37 30.56 1.77
N TYR A 333 13.22 30.84 2.35
CA TYR A 333 11.94 30.24 1.99
C TYR A 333 10.89 31.32 1.73
N LEU A 334 10.04 31.11 0.72
CA LEU A 334 8.76 31.81 0.59
C LEU A 334 7.70 30.99 1.33
N ALA A 335 6.98 31.60 2.26
CA ALA A 335 5.97 30.89 3.04
C ALA A 335 4.65 31.66 3.11
N SER A 336 3.57 30.89 3.06
CA SER A 336 2.25 31.29 3.56
C SER A 336 2.24 31.09 5.07
N TRP A 337 2.21 32.20 5.81
CA TRP A 337 2.33 32.18 7.27
C TRP A 337 1.35 33.14 7.94
N ALA A 338 0.68 32.64 8.98
CA ALA A 338 -0.15 33.40 9.88
C ALA A 338 0.56 33.56 11.24
N PRO A 339 0.85 34.80 11.69
CA PRO A 339 1.42 35.02 13.01
C PRO A 339 0.53 34.47 14.12
N CYS A 340 1.12 33.95 15.19
CA CYS A 340 0.37 33.52 16.37
C CYS A 340 -0.34 34.72 17.01
N ARG A 341 -1.66 34.59 17.17
CA ARG A 341 -2.51 35.60 17.80
C ARG A 341 -3.50 34.93 18.72
N LEU A 342 -3.73 35.55 19.87
CA LEU A 342 -4.71 35.13 20.86
C LEU A 342 -5.83 36.16 20.95
N GLN A 343 -7.03 35.75 21.34
CA GLN A 343 -8.15 36.65 21.58
C GLN A 343 -8.87 36.25 22.86
N VAL A 344 -9.57 37.22 23.45
CA VAL A 344 -10.61 36.89 24.43
C VAL A 344 -11.81 36.34 23.66
N PRO A 345 -12.45 35.24 24.12
CA PRO A 345 -13.66 34.72 23.49
C PRO A 345 -14.70 35.82 23.23
N ASP A 346 -15.37 35.75 22.09
CA ASP A 346 -16.36 36.73 21.62
C ASP A 346 -15.85 38.16 21.39
N THR A 347 -14.53 38.36 21.27
CA THR A 347 -13.93 39.66 20.94
C THR A 347 -13.17 39.64 19.63
N THR A 348 -12.99 40.81 19.01
CA THR A 348 -12.18 40.98 17.80
C THR A 348 -10.77 41.50 18.09
N VAL A 349 -10.40 41.63 19.38
CA VAL A 349 -9.11 42.17 19.79
C VAL A 349 -8.10 41.04 19.88
N ALA A 350 -7.24 40.97 18.86
CA ALA A 350 -6.13 40.03 18.82
C ALA A 350 -4.90 40.56 19.57
N LEU A 351 -4.37 39.75 20.48
CA LEU A 351 -3.13 39.92 21.22
C LEU A 351 -2.04 39.04 20.59
N ALA A 352 -0.77 39.45 20.72
CA ALA A 352 0.35 38.60 20.30
C ALA A 352 0.57 37.45 21.30
N CYS A 353 1.04 36.30 20.83
CA CYS A 353 1.42 35.17 21.68
C CYS A 353 2.75 35.42 22.39
N THR A 354 2.72 36.20 23.47
CA THR A 354 3.83 36.31 24.42
C THR A 354 3.74 35.20 25.47
N ASP A 355 4.84 34.87 26.16
CA ASP A 355 4.84 33.87 27.25
C ASP A 355 3.71 34.12 28.27
N ASP A 356 3.49 35.38 28.66
CA ASP A 356 2.41 35.78 29.57
C ASP A 356 1.00 35.50 29.02
N ASN A 357 0.79 35.65 27.72
CA ASN A 357 -0.53 35.44 27.10
C ASN A 357 -0.78 33.96 26.82
N LEU A 358 0.26 33.20 26.44
CA LEU A 358 0.17 31.76 26.25
C LEU A 358 -0.17 31.01 27.55
N GLY A 359 0.26 31.53 28.70
CA GLY A 359 -0.11 31.00 30.01
C GLY A 359 -1.50 31.40 30.53
N ASN A 360 -2.27 32.16 29.76
CA ASN A 360 -3.60 32.65 30.19
C ASN A 360 -4.72 31.79 29.62
N GLU A 361 -5.32 30.95 30.46
CA GLU A 361 -6.43 30.06 30.11
C GLU A 361 -7.71 30.77 29.64
N ASN A 362 -7.81 32.09 29.79
CA ASN A 362 -8.96 32.88 29.30
C ASN A 362 -8.79 33.38 27.86
N LEU A 363 -7.69 33.02 27.20
CA LEU A 363 -7.41 33.38 25.82
C LEU A 363 -7.47 32.14 24.93
N GLU A 364 -8.06 32.29 23.75
CA GLU A 364 -8.11 31.27 22.71
C GLU A 364 -7.31 31.75 21.47
N GLU A 365 -6.98 30.83 20.56
CA GLU A 365 -6.35 31.24 19.30
C GLU A 365 -7.31 32.07 18.46
N ALA A 366 -6.86 33.24 18.01
CA ALA A 366 -7.63 34.03 17.07
C ALA A 366 -7.55 33.41 15.67
N ALA A 367 -8.64 33.48 14.90
CA ALA A 367 -8.69 32.95 13.53
C ALA A 367 -7.43 33.34 12.72
N PRO A 368 -6.75 32.40 12.05
CA PRO A 368 -5.51 32.69 11.33
C PRO A 368 -5.70 33.76 10.25
N ALA A 369 -4.72 34.65 10.12
CA ALA A 369 -4.67 35.62 9.02
C ALA A 369 -3.38 35.37 8.23
N TYR A 370 -3.49 34.71 7.08
CA TYR A 370 -2.31 34.34 6.30
C TYR A 370 -1.80 35.52 5.48
N GLY A 371 -0.48 35.67 5.49
CA GLY A 371 0.29 36.56 4.62
C GLY A 371 1.35 35.78 3.86
N LEU A 372 2.06 36.45 2.96
CA LEU A 372 3.25 35.90 2.30
C LEU A 372 4.51 36.52 2.88
N TRP A 373 5.49 35.68 3.17
CA TRP A 373 6.70 36.08 3.85
C TRP A 373 7.92 35.40 3.24
N ILE A 374 9.06 36.09 3.22
CA ILE A 374 10.36 35.47 3.02
C ILE A 374 10.98 35.23 4.39
N PHE A 375 11.28 33.97 4.69
CA PHE A 375 11.97 33.55 5.90
C PHE A 375 13.44 33.24 5.62
N ASP A 376 14.30 33.73 6.50
CA ASP A 376 15.68 33.32 6.63
C ASP A 376 15.82 32.56 7.94
N ALA A 377 15.69 31.24 7.86
CA ALA A 377 15.72 30.35 9.02
C ALA A 377 17.09 30.38 9.72
N ALA A 378 18.18 30.53 8.96
CA ALA A 378 19.53 30.56 9.49
C ALA A 378 19.78 31.81 10.36
N ASN A 379 19.22 32.96 9.98
CA ASN A 379 19.37 34.22 10.70
C ASN A 379 18.16 34.58 11.59
N GLY A 380 17.08 33.79 11.56
CA GLY A 380 15.85 34.06 12.30
C GLY A 380 15.15 35.34 11.88
N THR A 381 15.18 35.69 10.58
CA THR A 381 14.55 36.92 10.08
C THR A 381 13.40 36.63 9.12
N GLN A 382 12.42 37.54 9.08
CA GLN A 382 11.26 37.45 8.20
C GLN A 382 10.95 38.79 7.54
N LEU A 383 10.57 38.75 6.25
CA LEU A 383 10.26 39.91 5.44
C LEU A 383 8.87 39.75 4.80
N PRO A 384 7.93 40.70 5.00
CA PRO A 384 6.60 40.58 4.42
C PRO A 384 6.65 40.83 2.90
N VAL A 385 6.06 39.92 2.13
CA VAL A 385 5.75 40.05 0.70
C VAL A 385 4.30 40.45 0.49
N MET A 386 3.40 39.94 1.34
CA MET A 386 2.00 40.33 1.41
C MET A 386 1.58 40.42 2.87
N ALA A 387 0.92 41.50 3.26
CA ALA A 387 0.40 41.65 4.61
C ALA A 387 -0.66 40.57 4.90
N PRO A 388 -0.75 40.06 6.15
CA PRO A 388 -1.83 39.19 6.58
C PRO A 388 -3.22 39.74 6.25
N GLN A 389 -4.08 38.89 5.67
CA GLN A 389 -5.47 39.22 5.35
C GLN A 389 -6.40 38.32 6.16
N ALA A 390 -7.48 38.90 6.70
CA ALA A 390 -8.51 38.13 7.41
C ALA A 390 -9.27 37.25 6.41
N ASP A 391 -9.66 36.04 6.85
CA ASP A 391 -10.43 35.08 6.06
C ASP A 391 -9.80 34.73 4.70
N THR A 392 -8.47 34.81 4.63
CA THR A 392 -7.68 34.46 3.45
C THR A 392 -6.73 33.35 3.83
N LEU A 393 -6.76 32.27 3.06
CA LEU A 393 -5.82 31.16 3.12
C LEU A 393 -4.97 31.17 1.85
N ILE A 394 -3.66 30.91 1.99
CA ILE A 394 -2.76 30.71 0.86
C ILE A 394 -2.23 29.28 0.90
N THR A 395 -2.74 28.44 0.00
CA THR A 395 -2.57 26.98 0.06
C THR A 395 -1.46 26.45 -0.82
N SER A 396 -0.91 27.28 -1.71
CA SER A 396 0.23 26.90 -2.56
C SER A 396 1.04 28.14 -2.89
N VAL A 397 2.37 27.99 -2.94
CA VAL A 397 3.33 29.05 -3.28
C VAL A 397 4.39 28.50 -4.22
N ALA A 398 4.82 29.31 -5.19
CA ALA A 398 5.90 28.97 -6.09
C ALA A 398 6.78 30.19 -6.38
N VAL A 399 8.08 29.94 -6.48
CA VAL A 399 9.08 30.94 -6.87
C VAL A 399 9.41 30.75 -8.34
N LEU A 400 9.17 31.78 -9.15
CA LEU A 400 9.40 31.76 -10.59
C LEU A 400 10.82 32.23 -10.92
N ALA A 401 11.80 31.53 -10.33
CA ALA A 401 13.21 31.77 -10.56
C ALA A 401 13.76 30.81 -11.62
N ARG A 402 14.74 31.29 -12.39
CA ARG A 402 15.52 30.40 -13.26
C ARG A 402 16.36 29.45 -12.42
N ARG A 403 16.30 28.17 -12.76
CA ARG A 403 17.05 27.06 -12.18
C ARG A 403 17.57 26.15 -13.27
N ASP A 404 18.60 25.38 -12.95
CA ASP A 404 19.10 24.35 -13.85
C ASP A 404 18.13 23.17 -13.90
N ALA A 405 17.84 22.68 -15.10
CA ALA A 405 17.10 21.44 -15.26
C ALA A 405 18.00 20.26 -14.89
N PRO A 406 17.47 19.24 -14.18
CA PRO A 406 18.20 17.99 -13.96
C PRO A 406 18.43 17.27 -15.30
N PRO A 407 19.30 16.26 -15.34
CA PRO A 407 19.48 15.43 -16.53
C PRO A 407 18.14 14.83 -16.99
N ALA A 408 17.87 14.91 -18.29
CA ALA A 408 16.77 14.16 -18.89
C ALA A 408 17.12 12.68 -18.94
N LEU A 409 16.31 11.85 -18.30
CA LEU A 409 16.40 10.41 -18.39
C LEU A 409 15.68 9.93 -19.64
N VAL A 410 16.41 9.23 -20.50
CA VAL A 410 15.80 8.56 -21.66
C VAL A 410 14.98 7.37 -21.15
N ASP A 411 13.77 7.23 -21.68
CA ASP A 411 12.90 6.08 -21.41
C ASP A 411 13.64 4.80 -21.81
N ALA A 412 13.55 3.77 -20.96
CA ALA A 412 14.16 2.47 -21.18
C ALA A 412 13.68 1.87 -22.52
N GLN A 413 14.62 1.45 -23.36
CA GLN A 413 14.33 0.96 -24.71
C GLN A 413 14.27 -0.56 -24.74
N ALA A 414 13.29 -1.08 -25.48
CA ALA A 414 13.15 -2.51 -25.73
C ALA A 414 14.33 -3.06 -26.52
N GLY A 415 14.88 -4.20 -26.07
CA GLY A 415 16.08 -4.82 -26.62
C GLY A 415 17.39 -4.15 -26.21
N VAL A 416 17.35 -3.13 -25.33
CA VAL A 416 18.55 -2.48 -24.76
C VAL A 416 18.54 -2.63 -23.25
N GLU A 417 17.64 -1.94 -22.55
CA GLU A 417 17.46 -2.05 -21.11
C GLU A 417 16.31 -2.98 -20.73
N LEU A 418 15.28 -3.05 -21.57
CA LEU A 418 14.11 -3.92 -21.37
C LEU A 418 14.21 -5.15 -22.27
N ASP A 419 13.85 -6.32 -21.74
CA ASP A 419 13.74 -7.53 -22.55
C ASP A 419 12.53 -7.42 -23.51
N LEU A 420 12.81 -7.55 -24.80
CA LEU A 420 11.79 -7.40 -25.85
C LEU A 420 10.74 -8.51 -25.79
N GLY A 421 11.15 -9.76 -25.54
CA GLY A 421 10.22 -10.89 -25.50
C GLY A 421 9.27 -10.80 -24.32
N LEU A 422 9.78 -10.44 -23.14
CA LEU A 422 8.96 -10.18 -21.96
C LEU A 422 8.04 -8.97 -22.17
N GLN A 423 8.51 -7.91 -22.82
CA GLN A 423 7.66 -6.76 -23.14
C GLN A 423 6.48 -7.15 -24.05
N GLU A 424 6.74 -7.89 -25.14
CA GLU A 424 5.70 -8.38 -26.05
C GLU A 424 4.71 -9.31 -25.34
N ALA A 425 5.20 -10.10 -24.38
CA ALA A 425 4.38 -10.98 -23.54
C ALA A 425 3.69 -10.28 -22.36
N SER A 426 3.86 -8.96 -22.19
CA SER A 426 3.32 -8.22 -21.03
C SER A 426 3.82 -8.73 -19.67
N LEU A 427 5.07 -9.18 -19.63
CA LEU A 427 5.74 -9.73 -18.45
C LEU A 427 6.92 -8.85 -18.02
N GLY A 428 7.30 -8.98 -16.75
CA GLY A 428 8.61 -8.59 -16.23
C GLY A 428 9.20 -9.74 -15.39
N VAL A 429 10.31 -9.49 -14.72
CA VAL A 429 10.99 -10.48 -13.86
C VAL A 429 11.24 -9.90 -12.47
N ILE A 430 10.98 -10.70 -11.45
CA ILE A 430 11.48 -10.50 -10.08
C ILE A 430 12.69 -11.43 -9.88
N ASP A 431 13.84 -10.87 -9.53
CA ASP A 431 15.11 -11.56 -9.27
C ASP A 431 15.50 -11.36 -7.80
N ILE A 432 15.47 -12.41 -7.00
CA ILE A 432 15.86 -12.38 -5.59
C ILE A 432 17.18 -13.11 -5.44
N ARG A 433 18.22 -12.43 -4.93
CA ARG A 433 19.53 -13.05 -4.76
C ARG A 433 19.53 -14.14 -3.69
N SER A 434 18.84 -13.95 -2.57
CA SER A 434 18.55 -15.04 -1.63
C SER A 434 17.40 -14.72 -0.68
N VAL A 435 16.43 -15.63 -0.55
CA VAL A 435 15.41 -15.56 0.51
C VAL A 435 15.96 -15.85 1.91
N TYR A 436 17.24 -16.24 2.04
CA TYR A 436 17.91 -16.48 3.32
C TYR A 436 18.76 -15.30 3.80
N ASP A 437 18.82 -14.22 3.02
CA ASP A 437 19.50 -12.98 3.37
C ASP A 437 18.50 -12.03 4.03
N PHE A 438 18.67 -11.76 5.33
CA PHE A 438 17.87 -10.79 6.07
C PHE A 438 18.76 -9.68 6.59
N ALA A 439 18.85 -8.59 5.82
CA ALA A 439 19.73 -7.46 6.11
C ALA A 439 21.19 -7.89 6.35
N GLY A 440 21.73 -8.76 5.48
CA GLY A 440 23.09 -9.28 5.54
C GLY A 440 23.28 -10.41 6.56
N THR A 441 22.22 -10.84 7.25
CA THR A 441 22.26 -11.97 8.20
C THR A 441 21.71 -13.23 7.55
N PHE A 442 22.46 -14.33 7.66
CA PHE A 442 21.99 -15.63 7.21
C PHE A 442 20.90 -16.16 8.14
N PHE A 443 19.66 -16.23 7.65
CA PHE A 443 18.51 -16.74 8.38
C PHE A 443 17.86 -17.90 7.63
N THR A 444 17.61 -18.98 8.36
CA THR A 444 16.88 -20.13 7.86
C THR A 444 15.56 -20.24 8.59
N PHE A 445 14.48 -20.50 7.84
CA PHE A 445 13.12 -20.68 8.39
C PHE A 445 12.96 -21.95 9.26
N ALA A 446 14.06 -22.62 9.61
CA ALA A 446 14.17 -23.81 10.43
C ALA A 446 15.55 -23.85 11.11
N PRO A 447 15.72 -24.59 12.22
CA PRO A 447 17.04 -24.82 12.82
C PRO A 447 18.02 -25.41 11.80
N LEU A 448 19.26 -24.90 11.79
CA LEU A 448 20.31 -25.41 10.91
C LEU A 448 20.73 -26.83 11.31
N PRO A 449 21.00 -27.73 10.33
CA PRO A 449 21.63 -29.01 10.59
C PRO A 449 23.03 -28.86 11.21
N ASP A 450 23.45 -29.85 12.01
CA ASP A 450 24.79 -29.88 12.63
C ASP A 450 25.90 -29.74 11.57
N GLY A 451 26.82 -28.78 11.77
CA GLY A 451 27.96 -28.55 10.87
C GLY A 451 27.69 -27.58 9.71
N VAL A 452 26.46 -27.06 9.58
CA VAL A 452 26.09 -26.06 8.57
C VAL A 452 25.88 -24.71 9.25
N THR A 453 26.68 -23.71 8.92
CA THR A 453 26.61 -22.37 9.53
C THR A 453 26.67 -21.22 8.52
N THR A 454 26.82 -21.52 7.23
CA THR A 454 26.99 -20.54 6.15
C THR A 454 26.08 -20.88 4.97
N LEU A 455 25.77 -19.88 4.14
CA LEU A 455 24.97 -20.09 2.94
C LEU A 455 25.68 -21.02 1.94
N GLU A 456 27.01 -20.94 1.83
CA GLU A 456 27.80 -21.80 0.94
C GLU A 456 27.68 -23.28 1.32
N GLN A 457 27.67 -23.59 2.62
CA GLN A 457 27.43 -24.96 3.09
C GLN A 457 25.96 -25.36 2.92
N PHE A 458 25.05 -24.42 3.13
CA PHE A 458 23.61 -24.67 3.04
C PHE A 458 23.15 -24.94 1.60
N ARG A 459 23.76 -24.31 0.59
CA ARG A 459 23.45 -24.53 -0.82
C ARG A 459 24.07 -25.78 -1.42
N ASP A 460 25.05 -26.39 -0.75
CA ASP A 460 25.75 -27.57 -1.25
C ASP A 460 24.85 -28.82 -1.19
N PRO A 461 24.47 -29.42 -2.33
CA PRO A 461 23.62 -30.59 -2.36
C PRO A 461 24.28 -31.83 -1.74
N ALA A 462 25.61 -31.90 -1.60
CA ALA A 462 26.27 -33.01 -0.93
C ALA A 462 26.07 -33.00 0.60
N LEU A 463 25.76 -31.84 1.17
CA LEU A 463 25.60 -31.65 2.62
C LEU A 463 24.14 -31.67 3.07
N LEU A 464 23.22 -31.16 2.25
CA LEU A 464 21.79 -31.13 2.57
C LEU A 464 20.93 -31.65 1.42
N THR A 465 19.95 -32.49 1.77
CA THR A 465 18.84 -32.84 0.88
C THR A 465 17.87 -31.67 0.73
N ALA A 466 17.05 -31.71 -0.32
CA ALA A 466 16.04 -30.70 -0.56
C ALA A 466 15.06 -30.57 0.63
N ASP A 467 14.67 -31.66 1.27
CA ASP A 467 13.71 -31.65 2.40
C ASP A 467 14.27 -31.03 3.69
N GLN A 468 15.60 -30.91 3.80
CA GLN A 468 16.24 -30.18 4.90
C GLN A 468 16.16 -28.66 4.69
N ARG A 469 15.72 -28.19 3.52
CA ARG A 469 15.51 -26.78 3.20
C ARG A 469 14.02 -26.46 3.23
N ARG A 470 13.59 -25.72 4.25
CA ARG A 470 12.17 -25.42 4.47
C ARG A 470 11.55 -24.53 3.38
N ALA A 471 12.26 -23.50 2.92
CA ALA A 471 11.79 -22.65 1.83
C ALA A 471 11.92 -23.42 0.50
N ARG A 472 10.81 -23.56 -0.23
CA ARG A 472 10.74 -24.39 -1.44
C ARG A 472 10.25 -23.64 -2.67
N PHE A 473 9.26 -22.76 -2.51
CA PHE A 473 8.73 -21.97 -3.61
C PHE A 473 8.53 -20.52 -3.21
N LEU A 474 8.64 -19.63 -4.18
CA LEU A 474 8.12 -18.28 -4.09
C LEU A 474 6.71 -18.29 -4.69
N ARG A 475 5.71 -18.00 -3.88
CA ARG A 475 4.33 -17.76 -4.33
C ARG A 475 4.18 -16.30 -4.75
N ILE A 476 3.58 -16.07 -5.90
CA ILE A 476 3.26 -14.74 -6.44
C ILE A 476 1.74 -14.55 -6.41
N VAL A 477 1.29 -13.43 -5.86
CA VAL A 477 -0.13 -13.09 -5.70
C VAL A 477 -0.37 -11.72 -6.32
N LYS A 478 -1.50 -11.54 -6.98
CA LYS A 478 -1.93 -10.26 -7.56
C LYS A 478 -3.03 -9.65 -6.69
N GLY A 479 -2.94 -8.35 -6.43
CA GLY A 479 -4.05 -7.58 -5.83
C GLY A 479 -5.16 -7.34 -6.86
N VAL A 480 -6.42 -7.51 -6.46
CA VAL A 480 -7.57 -7.25 -7.33
C VAL A 480 -8.05 -5.83 -7.12
N LEU A 481 -8.20 -5.11 -8.23
CA LEU A 481 -8.74 -3.75 -8.23
C LEU A 481 -10.25 -3.80 -7.99
N ILE A 482 -10.75 -2.86 -7.19
CA ILE A 482 -12.15 -2.81 -6.79
C ILE A 482 -12.83 -1.64 -7.49
N PRO A 483 -13.95 -1.86 -8.19
CA PRO A 483 -14.75 -0.80 -8.80
C PRO A 483 -15.58 -0.03 -7.74
N ASP A 484 -16.25 1.02 -8.17
CA ASP A 484 -17.32 1.66 -7.40
C ASP A 484 -18.63 0.85 -7.40
N ASP A 485 -19.54 1.25 -6.52
CA ASP A 485 -20.84 0.60 -6.31
C ASP A 485 -21.79 0.78 -7.51
N ASP A 486 -21.53 1.74 -8.42
CA ASP A 486 -22.32 1.92 -9.64
C ASP A 486 -22.01 0.83 -10.69
N VAL A 487 -20.82 0.23 -10.63
CA VAL A 487 -20.41 -0.88 -11.49
C VAL A 487 -20.82 -2.22 -10.90
N VAL A 488 -20.60 -2.44 -9.61
CA VAL A 488 -21.00 -3.65 -8.88
C VAL A 488 -21.12 -3.33 -7.39
N ASP A 489 -22.27 -3.65 -6.80
CA ASP A 489 -22.54 -3.40 -5.39
C ASP A 489 -21.81 -4.47 -4.56
N LEU A 490 -20.92 -4.05 -3.68
CA LEU A 490 -20.06 -4.92 -2.86
C LEU A 490 -20.11 -4.51 -1.40
N ASP A 491 -20.67 -5.38 -0.58
CA ASP A 491 -20.72 -5.21 0.86
C ASP A 491 -19.60 -5.99 1.58
N GLY A 492 -19.43 -5.70 2.87
CA GLY A 492 -18.30 -6.24 3.64
C GLY A 492 -18.25 -7.77 3.67
N ALA A 493 -19.40 -8.43 3.55
CA ALA A 493 -19.52 -9.88 3.56
C ALA A 493 -18.90 -10.54 2.32
N ASP A 494 -18.81 -9.83 1.18
CA ASP A 494 -18.26 -10.36 -0.07
C ASP A 494 -16.74 -10.50 -0.05
N PHE A 495 -16.07 -9.56 0.62
CA PHE A 495 -14.64 -9.62 0.85
C PHE A 495 -14.30 -10.67 1.92
N GLY A 496 -15.12 -10.74 2.97
CA GLY A 496 -14.82 -11.50 4.17
C GLY A 496 -14.13 -10.67 5.25
N LEU A 497 -12.96 -11.09 5.71
CA LEU A 497 -12.20 -10.30 6.68
C LEU A 497 -11.64 -9.02 6.03
N PRO A 498 -11.86 -7.83 6.62
CA PRO A 498 -11.65 -6.55 5.93
C PRO A 498 -10.19 -6.21 5.65
N GLN A 499 -9.23 -6.90 6.27
CA GLN A 499 -7.82 -6.49 6.28
C GLN A 499 -7.00 -6.89 5.04
N PHE A 500 -7.50 -7.75 4.15
CA PHE A 500 -6.68 -8.32 3.06
C PHE A 500 -7.06 -7.86 1.65
N GLY A 501 -8.31 -7.44 1.41
CA GLY A 501 -8.84 -7.21 0.07
C GLY A 501 -8.92 -8.48 -0.79
N MET A 502 -9.43 -8.35 -2.01
CA MET A 502 -9.52 -9.46 -2.98
C MET A 502 -8.16 -9.73 -3.64
N ARG A 503 -7.79 -11.01 -3.84
CA ARG A 503 -6.48 -11.42 -4.38
C ARG A 503 -6.56 -12.64 -5.29
N GLU A 504 -5.67 -12.73 -6.26
CA GLU A 504 -5.58 -13.87 -7.19
C GLU A 504 -4.19 -14.50 -7.14
N LEU A 505 -4.13 -15.83 -7.18
CA LEU A 505 -2.85 -16.54 -7.23
C LEU A 505 -2.30 -16.51 -8.67
N VAL A 506 -1.09 -15.98 -8.84
CA VAL A 506 -0.38 -15.96 -10.13
C VAL A 506 0.38 -17.28 -10.35
N GLY A 507 0.98 -17.83 -9.29
CA GLY A 507 1.67 -19.11 -9.33
C GLY A 507 2.89 -19.19 -8.41
N TYR A 508 3.65 -20.26 -8.60
CA TYR A 508 4.82 -20.64 -7.82
C TYR A 508 6.04 -20.78 -8.71
N VAL A 509 7.19 -20.33 -8.22
CA VAL A 509 8.50 -20.62 -8.83
C VAL A 509 9.40 -21.29 -7.80
N PRO A 510 10.15 -22.36 -8.15
CA PRO A 510 11.05 -23.02 -7.22
C PRO A 510 12.13 -22.08 -6.68
N ILE A 511 12.47 -22.23 -5.41
CA ILE A 511 13.61 -21.57 -4.76
C ILE A 511 14.83 -22.47 -4.92
N ALA A 512 15.92 -21.92 -5.44
CA ALA A 512 17.17 -22.67 -5.60
C ALA A 512 17.86 -22.92 -4.23
N PRO A 513 18.81 -23.88 -4.12
CA PRO A 513 19.46 -24.23 -2.85
C PRO A 513 20.18 -23.08 -2.13
N ASP A 514 20.66 -22.06 -2.85
CA ASP A 514 21.24 -20.83 -2.31
C ASP A 514 20.19 -19.77 -1.92
N GLY A 515 18.91 -20.13 -1.96
CA GLY A 515 17.77 -19.27 -1.70
C GLY A 515 17.43 -18.31 -2.85
N SER A 516 18.17 -18.35 -3.97
CA SER A 516 17.87 -17.45 -5.08
C SER A 516 16.60 -17.83 -5.82
N VAL A 517 15.92 -16.84 -6.37
CA VAL A 517 14.68 -16.98 -7.14
C VAL A 517 14.74 -16.06 -8.34
N ARG A 518 14.25 -16.53 -9.48
CA ARG A 518 14.05 -15.68 -10.66
C ARG A 518 12.72 -16.06 -11.29
N ALA A 519 11.76 -15.14 -11.27
CA ALA A 519 10.37 -15.43 -11.61
C ALA A 519 9.82 -14.41 -12.61
N ARG A 520 9.22 -14.90 -13.70
CA ARG A 520 8.40 -14.07 -14.58
C ARG A 520 7.11 -13.70 -13.87
N VAL A 521 6.69 -12.45 -14.02
CA VAL A 521 5.46 -11.94 -13.40
C VAL A 521 4.69 -11.06 -14.39
N PRO A 522 3.35 -10.96 -14.28
CA PRO A 522 2.57 -10.01 -15.06
C PRO A 522 3.07 -8.57 -14.80
N ALA A 523 3.25 -7.80 -15.87
CA ALA A 523 3.66 -6.41 -15.77
C ALA A 523 2.45 -5.47 -15.59
N ASN A 524 2.69 -4.29 -15.00
CA ASN A 524 1.70 -3.25 -14.76
C ASN A 524 0.53 -3.68 -13.85
N VAL A 525 0.80 -4.55 -12.87
CA VAL A 525 -0.19 -4.96 -11.85
C VAL A 525 0.44 -4.92 -10.45
N PRO A 526 -0.37 -4.77 -9.39
CA PRO A 526 0.09 -4.86 -8.01
C PRO A 526 0.39 -6.32 -7.63
N LEU A 527 1.63 -6.60 -7.22
CA LEU A 527 2.09 -7.95 -6.88
C LEU A 527 2.52 -8.06 -5.41
N ASP A 528 2.20 -9.19 -4.80
CA ASP A 528 2.71 -9.64 -3.51
C ASP A 528 3.51 -10.94 -3.70
N ILE A 529 4.46 -11.18 -2.80
CA ILE A 529 5.31 -12.38 -2.81
C ILE A 529 5.34 -13.03 -1.43
N GLN A 530 5.33 -14.35 -1.40
CA GLN A 530 5.38 -15.14 -0.17
C GLN A 530 6.36 -16.30 -0.33
N VAL A 531 7.26 -16.46 0.65
CA VAL A 531 8.11 -17.66 0.73
C VAL A 531 7.28 -18.78 1.34
N VAL A 532 7.17 -19.91 0.63
CA VAL A 532 6.36 -21.05 1.07
C VAL A 532 7.20 -22.34 1.17
N ASP A 533 6.71 -23.27 1.99
CA ASP A 533 7.28 -24.60 2.14
C ASP A 533 6.81 -25.59 1.07
N ARG A 534 7.19 -26.87 1.23
CA ARG A 534 6.88 -27.95 0.28
C ARG A 534 5.37 -28.19 0.11
N ASP A 535 4.59 -27.89 1.15
CA ASP A 535 3.14 -28.10 1.17
C ASP A 535 2.40 -26.81 0.73
N GLY A 536 3.16 -25.80 0.28
CA GLY A 536 2.64 -24.51 -0.14
C GLY A 536 2.30 -23.56 1.01
N ARG A 537 2.64 -23.86 2.27
CA ARG A 537 2.30 -22.97 3.39
C ARG A 537 3.30 -21.82 3.50
N SER A 538 2.81 -20.60 3.70
CA SER A 538 3.69 -19.46 3.97
C SER A 538 4.51 -19.68 5.24
N ILE A 539 5.82 -19.44 5.15
CA ILE A 539 6.78 -19.61 6.26
C ILE A 539 7.39 -18.29 6.75
N ALA A 540 7.00 -17.18 6.12
CA ALA A 540 7.38 -15.82 6.45
C ALA A 540 6.13 -14.92 6.46
N PRO A 541 6.15 -13.76 7.12
CA PRO A 541 5.14 -12.73 6.89
C PRO A 541 5.06 -12.37 5.39
N ALA A 542 3.88 -11.98 4.92
CA ALA A 542 3.71 -11.46 3.56
C ALA A 542 4.51 -10.16 3.37
N HIS A 543 4.87 -9.84 2.13
CA HIS A 543 5.59 -8.61 1.82
C HIS A 543 4.72 -7.39 2.15
N GLY A 544 5.26 -6.40 2.86
CA GLY A 544 4.47 -5.27 3.39
C GLY A 544 3.97 -4.26 2.35
N ALA A 545 4.52 -4.27 1.14
CA ALA A 545 4.15 -3.33 0.06
C ALA A 545 3.75 -4.07 -1.22
N TRP A 546 3.04 -3.37 -2.11
CA TRP A 546 2.77 -3.82 -3.47
C TRP A 546 4.00 -3.59 -4.36
N LEU A 547 4.47 -4.65 -5.00
CA LEU A 547 5.52 -4.61 -6.02
C LEU A 547 4.90 -4.37 -7.40
N THR A 548 5.66 -3.75 -8.29
CA THR A 548 5.24 -3.56 -9.68
C THR A 548 6.46 -3.57 -10.59
N VAL A 549 6.31 -4.22 -11.74
CA VAL A 549 7.31 -4.23 -12.82
C VAL A 549 6.69 -3.68 -14.11
N ARG A 550 7.47 -2.96 -14.90
CA ARG A 550 7.10 -2.57 -16.27
C ARG A 550 7.34 -3.74 -17.25
N PRO A 551 6.67 -3.77 -18.40
CA PRO A 551 6.90 -4.81 -19.41
C PRO A 551 8.36 -4.82 -19.88
N GLY A 552 9.01 -5.99 -19.84
CA GLY A 552 10.41 -6.19 -20.16
C GLY A 552 11.39 -5.90 -19.04
N GLU A 553 10.93 -5.43 -17.88
CA GLU A 553 11.79 -5.02 -16.78
C GLU A 553 12.21 -6.20 -15.90
N THR A 554 13.46 -6.18 -15.41
CA THR A 554 13.90 -7.01 -14.29
C THR A 554 14.04 -6.16 -13.03
N ARG A 555 13.34 -6.54 -11.96
CA ARG A 555 13.50 -5.98 -10.61
C ARG A 555 14.32 -6.93 -9.76
N GLN A 556 15.42 -6.44 -9.20
CA GLN A 556 16.26 -7.23 -8.31
C GLN A 556 16.05 -6.85 -6.85
N CYS A 557 16.10 -7.86 -5.97
CA CYS A 557 16.15 -7.72 -4.52
C CYS A 557 17.32 -8.55 -3.99
N VAL A 558 18.13 -8.01 -3.08
CA VAL A 558 19.27 -8.78 -2.52
C VAL A 558 18.87 -9.79 -1.45
N GLY A 559 17.73 -9.57 -0.79
CA GLY A 559 17.27 -10.35 0.36
C GLY A 559 15.82 -10.03 0.75
N CYS A 560 15.41 -10.53 1.91
CA CYS A 560 14.11 -10.30 2.53
C CYS A 560 14.22 -9.36 3.75
N HIS A 561 13.13 -8.67 4.07
CA HIS A 561 13.07 -7.81 5.27
C HIS A 561 12.78 -8.62 6.54
N GLN A 562 13.38 -8.21 7.66
CA GLN A 562 13.03 -8.70 9.01
C GLN A 562 12.38 -7.56 9.80
N ALA A 563 11.35 -7.86 10.57
CA ALA A 563 10.77 -6.89 11.50
C ALA A 563 11.85 -6.33 12.45
N GLY A 564 12.05 -5.01 12.44
CA GLY A 564 13.06 -4.32 13.24
C GLY A 564 14.47 -4.28 12.63
N ALA A 565 14.66 -4.79 11.41
CA ALA A 565 15.85 -4.60 10.60
C ALA A 565 15.46 -3.89 9.29
N ASP A 566 15.18 -2.59 9.41
CA ASP A 566 14.53 -1.78 8.36
C ASP A 566 15.51 -1.29 7.28
N MET A 567 16.59 -2.04 7.05
CA MET A 567 17.49 -1.78 5.92
C MET A 567 16.72 -2.06 4.62
N PRO A 568 16.75 -1.16 3.62
CA PRO A 568 16.04 -1.39 2.37
C PRO A 568 16.65 -2.58 1.60
N HIS A 569 15.80 -3.37 0.95
CA HIS A 569 16.19 -4.32 -0.11
C HIS A 569 15.50 -3.89 -1.41
N GLY A 570 16.17 -4.06 -2.55
CA GLY A 570 15.66 -3.59 -3.85
C GLY A 570 15.81 -2.09 -4.07
N ARG A 571 16.67 -1.44 -3.27
CA ARG A 571 17.15 -0.07 -3.47
C ARG A 571 18.66 -0.13 -3.61
N ASP A 572 19.14 -0.24 -4.85
CA ASP A 572 20.55 -0.48 -5.19
C ASP A 572 21.53 0.53 -4.55
N ASP A 573 21.10 1.77 -4.29
CA ASP A 573 21.92 2.83 -3.69
C ASP A 573 21.92 2.83 -2.15
N ALA A 574 21.14 1.96 -1.50
CA ALA A 574 21.00 1.92 -0.05
C ALA A 574 20.95 0.55 0.60
N GLU A 575 20.83 -0.52 -0.17
CA GLU A 575 20.82 -1.89 0.34
C GLU A 575 22.21 -2.37 0.79
N LEU A 576 22.23 -3.39 1.66
CA LEU A 576 23.48 -4.06 2.01
C LEU A 576 23.93 -4.98 0.86
N PRO A 577 25.24 -5.21 0.70
CA PRO A 577 25.71 -6.24 -0.22
C PRO A 577 25.06 -7.58 0.12
N SER A 578 24.56 -8.28 -0.91
CA SER A 578 23.94 -9.58 -0.73
C SER A 578 24.91 -10.59 -0.10
N LEU A 579 24.42 -11.35 0.87
CA LEU A 579 25.07 -12.53 1.42
C LEU A 579 25.34 -13.57 0.31
N ASN A 580 24.43 -13.69 -0.66
CA ASN A 580 24.63 -14.56 -1.81
C ASN A 580 25.46 -13.83 -2.88
N THR A 581 26.78 -13.99 -2.81
CA THR A 581 27.72 -13.46 -3.81
C THR A 581 27.68 -14.22 -5.15
N GLY A 582 26.90 -15.30 -5.24
CA GLY A 582 26.77 -16.13 -6.45
C GLY A 582 27.94 -17.09 -6.65
N ALA A 583 28.21 -17.43 -7.91
CA ALA A 583 29.30 -18.29 -8.31
C ALA A 583 30.66 -17.57 -8.20
N PRO A 584 31.70 -18.21 -7.64
CA PRO A 584 32.99 -17.55 -7.43
C PRO A 584 33.84 -17.42 -8.70
N ALA A 585 33.53 -18.17 -9.76
CA ALA A 585 34.30 -18.20 -11.00
C ALA A 585 33.42 -18.54 -12.21
N THR A 586 33.84 -18.07 -13.38
CA THR A 586 33.21 -18.35 -14.67
C THR A 586 33.61 -19.73 -15.20
N GLY A 587 32.63 -20.44 -15.80
CA GLY A 587 32.83 -21.68 -16.53
C GLY A 587 32.91 -22.94 -15.67
N VAL A 588 32.57 -22.86 -14.38
CA VAL A 588 32.56 -23.99 -13.43
C VAL A 588 31.17 -24.05 -12.79
N PRO A 589 30.58 -25.24 -12.61
CA PRO A 589 29.32 -25.38 -11.87
C PRO A 589 29.51 -25.07 -10.38
N PHE A 590 28.41 -24.92 -9.65
CA PHE A 590 28.47 -24.88 -8.19
C PHE A 590 28.99 -26.22 -7.64
N PRO A 591 29.65 -26.23 -6.46
CA PRO A 591 30.16 -27.47 -5.86
C PRO A 591 29.09 -28.56 -5.79
N ASN A 592 29.44 -29.77 -6.23
CA ASN A 592 28.59 -30.96 -6.21
C ASN A 592 27.29 -30.85 -7.02
N THR A 593 27.25 -29.94 -8.00
CA THR A 593 26.14 -29.81 -8.96
C THR A 593 26.57 -30.33 -10.35
N PRO A 594 25.63 -30.75 -11.21
CA PRO A 594 25.96 -31.27 -12.55
C PRO A 594 26.81 -30.31 -13.39
N ASP A 595 27.78 -30.86 -14.14
CA ASP A 595 28.67 -30.11 -15.06
C ASP A 595 27.92 -29.24 -16.08
N ALA A 596 26.69 -29.61 -16.44
CA ALA A 596 25.85 -28.85 -17.35
C ALA A 596 25.44 -27.49 -16.79
N LEU A 597 25.41 -27.32 -15.46
CA LEU A 597 25.04 -26.09 -14.75
C LEU A 597 26.24 -25.16 -14.53
N PHE A 598 27.06 -24.96 -15.57
CA PHE A 598 28.20 -24.05 -15.51
C PHE A 598 27.71 -22.61 -15.26
N ALA A 599 28.39 -21.90 -14.36
CA ALA A 599 28.04 -20.55 -13.96
C ALA A 599 29.02 -19.50 -14.50
N ASP A 600 28.54 -18.27 -14.70
CA ASP A 600 29.38 -17.09 -14.81
C ASP A 600 29.62 -16.49 -13.42
N ALA A 601 30.81 -15.91 -13.18
CA ALA A 601 31.14 -15.33 -11.88
C ALA A 601 30.08 -14.28 -11.44
N GLY A 602 29.54 -14.45 -10.24
CA GLY A 602 28.50 -13.59 -9.67
C GLY A 602 27.05 -14.06 -9.88
N GLU A 603 26.80 -15.00 -10.80
CA GLU A 603 25.47 -15.57 -11.01
C GLU A 603 25.00 -16.36 -9.78
N THR A 604 23.74 -16.21 -9.40
CA THR A 604 23.08 -17.08 -8.42
C THR A 604 22.65 -18.40 -9.06
N MET A 605 22.29 -19.40 -8.25
CA MET A 605 21.81 -20.68 -8.79
C MET A 605 20.54 -20.50 -9.66
N ALA A 606 19.58 -19.65 -9.26
CA ALA A 606 18.40 -19.37 -10.07
C ALA A 606 18.75 -18.68 -11.40
N GLN A 607 19.73 -17.77 -11.42
CA GLN A 607 20.20 -17.12 -12.66
C GLN A 607 20.87 -18.12 -13.61
N VAL A 608 21.70 -19.02 -13.08
CA VAL A 608 22.31 -20.11 -13.85
C VAL A 608 21.22 -21.00 -14.46
N LEU A 609 20.24 -21.40 -13.65
CA LEU A 609 19.16 -22.27 -14.10
C LEU A 609 18.34 -21.61 -15.20
N ALA A 610 17.94 -20.34 -15.02
CA ALA A 610 17.21 -19.59 -16.02
C ALA A 610 17.98 -19.44 -17.34
N ARG A 611 19.30 -19.22 -17.30
CA ARG A 611 20.11 -19.10 -18.52
C ARG A 611 20.18 -20.42 -19.30
N ILE A 612 20.15 -21.56 -18.60
CA ILE A 612 20.31 -22.90 -19.20
C ILE A 612 18.95 -23.53 -19.54
N GLN A 613 17.93 -23.25 -18.74
CA GLN A 613 16.56 -23.71 -18.82
C GLN A 613 15.61 -22.51 -18.62
N PRO A 614 15.37 -21.69 -19.65
CA PRO A 614 14.60 -20.44 -19.54
C PRO A 614 13.17 -20.59 -18.99
N ASP A 615 12.58 -21.78 -19.13
CA ASP A 615 11.25 -22.09 -18.64
C ASP A 615 11.23 -22.23 -17.09
N SER A 616 12.39 -22.31 -16.42
CA SER A 616 12.46 -22.37 -14.95
C SER A 616 11.97 -21.10 -14.26
N GLU A 617 11.91 -19.99 -14.99
CA GLU A 617 11.38 -18.72 -14.48
C GLU A 617 9.85 -18.62 -14.62
N GLU A 618 9.22 -19.52 -15.39
CA GLU A 618 7.77 -19.51 -15.60
C GLU A 618 7.05 -20.05 -14.35
N PRO A 619 6.12 -19.28 -13.76
CA PRO A 619 5.34 -19.78 -12.65
C PRO A 619 4.46 -20.98 -13.03
N SER A 620 4.18 -21.81 -12.04
CA SER A 620 3.23 -22.92 -12.10
C SER A 620 2.15 -22.76 -11.04
N LEU A 621 0.90 -23.08 -11.35
CA LEU A 621 -0.17 -23.15 -10.34
C LEU A 621 -0.13 -24.44 -9.51
N ASP A 622 0.58 -25.45 -10.01
CA ASP A 622 0.94 -26.67 -9.28
C ASP A 622 2.25 -26.48 -8.53
N LEU A 623 2.42 -27.19 -7.40
CA LEU A 623 3.73 -27.32 -6.77
C LEU A 623 4.46 -28.48 -7.44
N VAL A 624 5.52 -28.20 -8.19
CA VAL A 624 6.29 -29.21 -8.91
C VAL A 624 7.75 -29.12 -8.49
N PHE A 625 8.29 -30.22 -7.99
CA PHE A 625 9.70 -30.32 -7.62
C PHE A 625 10.43 -31.36 -8.47
N THR A 626 11.58 -30.93 -8.97
CA THR A 626 12.58 -31.77 -9.62
C THR A 626 13.96 -31.40 -9.09
N ASP A 627 14.75 -32.39 -8.65
CA ASP A 627 16.12 -32.14 -8.21
C ASP A 627 17.07 -32.02 -9.40
N VAL A 628 17.24 -30.78 -9.86
CA VAL A 628 18.20 -30.44 -10.92
C VAL A 628 19.60 -30.14 -10.38
N TRP A 629 19.76 -30.00 -9.06
CA TRP A 629 20.96 -29.44 -8.46
C TRP A 629 21.93 -30.49 -7.95
N THR A 630 21.46 -31.67 -7.56
CA THR A 630 22.33 -32.73 -7.05
C THR A 630 23.02 -33.48 -8.19
N ASP A 631 24.36 -33.56 -8.14
CA ASP A 631 25.10 -34.46 -9.02
C ASP A 631 24.90 -35.94 -8.58
N PRO A 632 24.33 -36.81 -9.43
CA PRO A 632 24.11 -38.22 -9.11
C PRO A 632 25.40 -39.01 -8.81
N ASP A 633 26.57 -38.52 -9.26
CA ASP A 633 27.87 -39.13 -8.95
C ASP A 633 28.34 -38.80 -7.52
N VAL A 634 27.79 -37.75 -6.90
CA VAL A 634 28.11 -37.35 -5.52
C VAL A 634 27.16 -38.02 -4.52
N ARG A 635 25.85 -37.98 -4.77
CA ARG A 635 24.84 -38.72 -4.01
C ARG A 635 23.59 -38.97 -4.87
N PRO A 636 22.68 -39.88 -4.49
CA PRO A 636 21.39 -40.01 -5.16
C PRO A 636 20.64 -38.68 -5.18
N VAL A 637 20.09 -38.32 -6.34
CA VAL A 637 19.18 -37.17 -6.50
C VAL A 637 17.95 -37.33 -5.63
N ASP A 638 17.44 -36.22 -5.10
CA ASP A 638 16.21 -36.23 -4.32
C ASP A 638 15.00 -36.61 -5.22
N PRO A 639 14.02 -37.39 -4.72
CA PRO A 639 12.88 -37.82 -5.54
C PRO A 639 12.03 -36.66 -6.03
N ASP A 640 11.63 -36.71 -7.29
CA ASP A 640 10.63 -35.80 -7.87
C ASP A 640 9.26 -36.01 -7.21
N TRP A 641 8.50 -34.92 -7.09
CA TRP A 641 7.13 -34.96 -6.61
C TRP A 641 6.33 -33.76 -7.13
N SER A 642 5.00 -33.86 -7.08
CA SER A 642 4.11 -32.75 -7.42
C SER A 642 2.80 -32.80 -6.64
N ILE A 643 2.27 -31.63 -6.29
CA ILE A 643 0.90 -31.45 -5.75
C ILE A 643 0.13 -30.59 -6.75
N ARG A 644 -0.88 -31.18 -7.39
CA ARG A 644 -1.55 -30.57 -8.55
C ARG A 644 -3.02 -30.29 -8.28
N TYR A 645 -3.55 -29.24 -8.89
CA TYR A 645 -5.00 -29.03 -8.88
C TYR A 645 -5.76 -30.10 -9.67
N SER A 646 -5.12 -30.75 -10.64
CA SER A 646 -5.72 -31.89 -11.36
C SER A 646 -6.00 -33.10 -10.47
N ASP A 647 -5.41 -33.14 -9.27
CA ASP A 647 -5.59 -34.21 -8.30
C ASP A 647 -6.76 -33.95 -7.34
N LEU A 648 -7.39 -32.77 -7.43
CA LEU A 648 -8.62 -32.45 -6.69
C LEU A 648 -9.78 -33.31 -7.19
N THR A 649 -10.58 -33.81 -6.24
CA THR A 649 -11.88 -34.45 -6.53
C THR A 649 -13.04 -33.46 -6.46
N THR A 650 -12.76 -32.24 -6.00
CA THR A 650 -13.66 -31.08 -5.93
C THR A 650 -13.32 -30.08 -7.06
N PRO A 651 -14.15 -29.05 -7.29
CA PRO A 651 -13.84 -28.02 -8.29
C PRO A 651 -12.45 -27.39 -8.07
N ALA A 652 -11.69 -27.24 -9.15
CA ALA A 652 -10.39 -26.58 -9.13
C ALA A 652 -10.54 -25.06 -9.35
N PRO A 653 -9.69 -24.21 -8.75
CA PRO A 653 -9.79 -22.75 -8.85
C PRO A 653 -9.21 -22.18 -10.17
N LEU A 654 -9.02 -23.00 -11.20
CA LEU A 654 -8.31 -22.61 -12.42
C LEU A 654 -9.20 -21.84 -13.41
N GLN A 655 -8.70 -20.71 -13.89
CA GLN A 655 -9.37 -19.95 -14.96
C GLN A 655 -9.01 -20.50 -16.36
N PRO A 656 -9.88 -20.33 -17.39
CA PRO A 656 -9.66 -20.85 -18.74
C PRO A 656 -8.35 -20.41 -19.40
N GLU A 657 -7.82 -19.25 -19.02
CA GLU A 657 -6.56 -18.68 -19.52
C GLU A 657 -5.34 -19.57 -19.18
N CYS A 658 -5.49 -20.50 -18.25
CA CYS A 658 -4.46 -21.46 -17.85
C CYS A 658 -4.43 -22.75 -18.70
N ASP A 659 -5.43 -23.00 -19.54
CA ASP A 659 -5.60 -24.27 -20.27
C ASP A 659 -4.44 -24.58 -21.25
N SER A 660 -3.80 -23.54 -21.78
CA SER A 660 -2.67 -23.65 -22.72
C SER A 660 -1.29 -23.56 -22.05
N GLY A 661 -1.23 -23.63 -20.72
CA GLY A 661 -0.04 -23.35 -19.94
C GLY A 661 -0.01 -21.92 -19.39
N TRP A 662 0.97 -21.63 -18.55
CA TRP A 662 1.05 -20.36 -17.84
C TRP A 662 1.35 -19.19 -18.79
N ASN A 663 0.71 -18.05 -18.55
CA ASN A 663 0.93 -16.78 -19.23
C ASN A 663 0.54 -15.61 -18.31
N SER A 664 0.67 -14.37 -18.78
CA SER A 664 0.39 -13.17 -17.98
C SER A 664 -1.04 -13.09 -17.44
N LEU A 665 -2.01 -13.82 -18.01
CA LEU A 665 -3.43 -13.84 -17.62
C LEU A 665 -3.81 -15.07 -16.80
N CYS A 666 -2.98 -16.11 -16.74
CA CYS A 666 -3.30 -17.33 -16.00
C CYS A 666 -3.35 -17.04 -14.48
N ARG A 667 -4.48 -17.39 -13.84
CA ARG A 667 -4.74 -17.22 -12.40
C ARG A 667 -5.43 -18.43 -11.81
N ALA A 668 -5.22 -18.65 -10.51
CA ALA A 668 -6.16 -19.38 -9.68
C ALA A 668 -6.97 -18.38 -8.81
N VAL A 669 -8.30 -18.55 -8.83
CA VAL A 669 -9.28 -17.70 -8.14
C VAL A 669 -10.06 -18.56 -7.17
N ILE A 670 -10.01 -18.24 -5.87
CA ILE A 670 -10.49 -19.12 -4.80
C ILE A 670 -11.71 -18.51 -4.10
N HIS A 671 -12.88 -18.59 -4.71
CA HIS A 671 -14.13 -18.27 -4.01
C HIS A 671 -14.44 -19.35 -2.98
N TYR A 672 -14.68 -18.96 -1.73
CA TYR A 672 -14.94 -19.90 -0.65
C TYR A 672 -16.10 -20.85 -0.99
N VAL A 673 -17.19 -20.28 -1.47
CA VAL A 673 -18.42 -20.99 -1.83
C VAL A 673 -18.18 -22.03 -2.94
N ASP A 674 -17.34 -21.72 -3.92
CA ASP A 674 -17.18 -22.54 -5.12
C ASP A 674 -16.11 -23.62 -5.01
N VAL A 675 -15.07 -23.41 -4.18
CA VAL A 675 -13.92 -24.34 -4.13
C VAL A 675 -13.52 -24.79 -2.73
N ILE A 676 -13.85 -24.05 -1.66
CA ILE A 676 -13.53 -24.46 -0.28
C ILE A 676 -14.68 -25.23 0.36
N GLN A 677 -15.91 -24.70 0.31
CA GLN A 677 -17.09 -25.41 0.83
C GLN A 677 -17.23 -26.82 0.24
N PRO A 678 -17.02 -27.06 -1.07
CA PRO A 678 -17.10 -28.41 -1.63
C PRO A 678 -16.10 -29.42 -1.03
N ILE A 679 -14.99 -28.97 -0.43
CA ILE A 679 -14.07 -29.87 0.30
C ILE A 679 -14.79 -30.46 1.51
N TRP A 680 -15.58 -29.64 2.22
CA TRP A 680 -16.32 -30.07 3.40
C TRP A 680 -17.44 -31.05 3.07
N ASP A 681 -18.08 -30.85 1.91
CA ASP A 681 -19.20 -31.67 1.43
C ASP A 681 -18.77 -32.90 0.64
N ALA A 682 -17.48 -33.00 0.28
CA ALA A 682 -16.97 -34.14 -0.47
C ALA A 682 -17.08 -35.44 0.33
N ALA A 683 -17.87 -36.36 -0.21
CA ALA A 683 -18.08 -37.69 0.36
C ALA A 683 -16.76 -38.44 0.48
N ARG A 684 -16.38 -38.82 1.70
CA ARG A 684 -15.13 -39.55 1.96
C ARG A 684 -15.30 -40.63 3.02
N THR A 685 -14.47 -41.68 2.92
CA THR A 685 -14.43 -42.76 3.91
C THR A 685 -13.04 -42.80 4.52
N VAL A 686 -12.97 -42.73 5.85
CA VAL A 686 -11.72 -42.68 6.60
C VAL A 686 -11.62 -43.87 7.55
N ASP A 687 -10.40 -44.36 7.77
CA ASP A 687 -10.13 -45.41 8.75
C ASP A 687 -9.93 -44.78 10.13
N ASP A 688 -10.87 -45.01 11.03
CA ASP A 688 -10.76 -44.64 12.44
C ASP A 688 -10.56 -45.92 13.28
N GLY A 689 -9.31 -46.16 13.69
CA GLY A 689 -8.97 -47.27 14.57
C GLY A 689 -9.26 -48.68 14.02
N GLY A 690 -9.23 -48.86 12.69
CA GLY A 690 -9.52 -50.12 11.99
C GLY A 690 -10.97 -50.24 11.52
N SER A 691 -11.79 -49.18 11.65
CA SER A 691 -13.17 -49.12 11.17
C SER A 691 -13.32 -48.03 10.13
N LEU A 692 -13.89 -48.38 8.97
CA LEU A 692 -14.22 -47.41 7.95
C LEU A 692 -15.49 -46.66 8.35
N ILE A 693 -15.37 -45.35 8.55
CA ILE A 693 -16.47 -44.44 8.85
C ILE A 693 -16.66 -43.43 7.72
N ASP A 694 -17.85 -42.82 7.67
CA ASP A 694 -18.07 -41.62 6.87
C ASP A 694 -17.25 -40.48 7.47
N GLY A 695 -16.29 -39.97 6.71
CA GLY A 695 -15.41 -38.88 7.09
C GLY A 695 -15.80 -37.54 6.46
N THR A 696 -16.99 -37.45 5.85
CA THR A 696 -17.48 -36.20 5.24
C THR A 696 -17.57 -35.11 6.30
N CYS A 697 -16.80 -34.04 6.13
CA CYS A 697 -16.61 -33.04 7.18
C CYS A 697 -17.93 -32.38 7.56
N SER A 698 -18.77 -31.98 6.60
CA SER A 698 -20.08 -31.36 6.86
C SER A 698 -21.14 -32.32 7.40
N THR A 699 -20.89 -33.63 7.37
CA THR A 699 -21.73 -34.64 8.04
C THR A 699 -21.30 -34.83 9.50
N CYS A 700 -20.00 -34.85 9.77
CA CYS A 700 -19.47 -34.94 11.14
C CYS A 700 -19.66 -33.62 11.91
N HIS A 701 -19.37 -32.48 11.28
CA HIS A 701 -19.44 -31.14 11.84
C HIS A 701 -20.77 -30.47 11.47
N ASN A 702 -21.86 -31.01 12.03
CA ASN A 702 -23.23 -30.59 11.73
C ASN A 702 -24.05 -30.41 13.00
N ARG A 703 -24.86 -29.36 13.05
CA ARG A 703 -25.86 -29.14 14.12
C ARG A 703 -27.01 -30.16 14.12
N ARG A 704 -27.09 -31.03 13.11
CA ARG A 704 -28.05 -32.12 13.02
C ARG A 704 -27.37 -33.47 12.97
N ASP A 705 -27.87 -34.41 13.76
CA ASP A 705 -27.42 -35.79 13.72
C ASP A 705 -28.02 -36.57 12.53
N ALA A 706 -27.63 -37.84 12.38
CA ALA A 706 -28.15 -38.72 11.33
C ALA A 706 -29.68 -38.96 11.41
N GLY A 707 -30.30 -38.68 12.57
CA GLY A 707 -31.75 -38.72 12.79
C GLY A 707 -32.44 -37.37 12.57
N ASN A 708 -31.71 -36.34 12.11
CA ASN A 708 -32.15 -34.96 11.92
C ASN A 708 -32.50 -34.22 13.23
N ALA A 709 -32.13 -34.76 14.40
CA ALA A 709 -32.28 -34.10 15.68
C ALA A 709 -31.16 -33.06 15.87
N LEU A 710 -31.46 -31.97 16.59
CA LEU A 710 -30.45 -30.98 16.94
C LEU A 710 -29.40 -31.59 17.88
N GLN A 711 -28.14 -31.33 17.59
CA GLN A 711 -26.99 -31.68 18.41
C GLN A 711 -26.01 -30.50 18.42
N VAL A 712 -25.20 -30.41 19.47
CA VAL A 712 -24.05 -29.51 19.46
C VAL A 712 -23.06 -30.03 18.40
N PRO A 713 -22.69 -29.24 17.38
CA PRO A 713 -21.70 -29.67 16.41
C PRO A 713 -20.40 -30.14 17.10
N PRO A 714 -19.86 -31.32 16.75
CA PRO A 714 -18.60 -31.80 17.32
C PRO A 714 -17.49 -30.75 17.23
N GLY A 715 -16.78 -30.54 18.34
CA GLY A 715 -15.74 -29.53 18.43
C GLY A 715 -16.24 -28.08 18.46
N GLN A 716 -17.56 -27.86 18.52
CA GLN A 716 -18.20 -26.54 18.45
C GLN A 716 -17.79 -25.83 17.16
N LEU A 717 -17.92 -26.59 16.06
CA LEU A 717 -17.57 -26.20 14.71
C LEU A 717 -18.61 -26.80 13.78
N GLU A 718 -19.36 -25.95 13.09
CA GLU A 718 -20.28 -26.34 12.03
C GLU A 718 -19.64 -26.07 10.65
N LEU A 719 -19.57 -27.08 9.78
CA LEU A 719 -18.98 -26.98 8.43
C LEU A 719 -20.02 -27.13 7.32
N THR A 720 -21.28 -26.83 7.62
CA THR A 720 -22.38 -26.91 6.65
C THR A 720 -22.34 -25.75 5.66
N GLY A 721 -22.75 -26.02 4.42
CA GLY A 721 -22.94 -25.01 3.38
C GLY A 721 -24.31 -24.30 3.47
N ASP A 722 -24.93 -24.29 4.64
CA ASP A 722 -26.15 -23.50 4.87
C ASP A 722 -25.78 -22.01 4.90
N ALA A 723 -26.71 -21.14 4.48
CA ALA A 723 -26.56 -19.69 4.69
C ALA A 723 -26.55 -19.38 6.19
N ASP A 724 -25.67 -18.48 6.61
CA ASP A 724 -25.59 -18.06 8.00
C ASP A 724 -26.83 -17.26 8.44
N GLY A 725 -27.22 -17.43 9.70
CA GLY A 725 -28.42 -16.81 10.25
C GLY A 725 -28.28 -15.31 10.51
N ALA A 726 -27.06 -14.80 10.70
CA ALA A 726 -26.77 -13.40 10.97
C ALA A 726 -26.32 -12.64 9.71
N VAL A 727 -25.58 -13.30 8.81
CA VAL A 727 -25.08 -12.74 7.54
C VAL A 727 -25.33 -13.74 6.41
N ALA A 728 -26.49 -13.65 5.78
CA ALA A 728 -26.98 -14.63 4.81
C ALA A 728 -26.07 -14.81 3.58
N ASP A 729 -25.26 -13.80 3.24
CA ASP A 729 -24.29 -13.82 2.12
C ASP A 729 -23.02 -14.63 2.44
N ASN A 730 -22.90 -15.11 3.67
CA ASN A 730 -21.86 -16.03 4.09
C ASN A 730 -22.44 -17.40 4.42
N LEU A 731 -21.66 -18.44 4.15
CA LEU A 731 -21.98 -19.79 4.62
C LEU A 731 -21.66 -19.92 6.12
N VAL A 732 -22.43 -20.75 6.83
CA VAL A 732 -22.19 -21.06 8.25
C VAL A 732 -20.73 -21.50 8.45
N SER A 733 -20.25 -22.42 7.62
CA SER A 733 -18.85 -22.91 7.66
C SER A 733 -17.80 -21.80 7.53
N TYR A 734 -18.05 -20.79 6.68
CA TYR A 734 -17.14 -19.66 6.50
C TYR A 734 -17.01 -18.88 7.80
N ARG A 735 -18.16 -18.59 8.42
CA ARG A 735 -18.21 -17.82 9.66
C ARG A 735 -17.58 -18.56 10.83
N GLU A 736 -17.94 -19.82 10.99
CA GLU A 736 -17.42 -20.72 12.03
C GLU A 736 -15.89 -20.87 11.97
N LEU A 737 -15.30 -20.80 10.77
CA LEU A 737 -13.86 -20.91 10.59
C LEU A 737 -13.10 -19.62 10.95
N LEU A 738 -13.69 -18.45 10.72
CA LEU A 738 -12.97 -17.17 10.68
C LEU A 738 -13.42 -16.14 11.71
N PHE A 739 -14.62 -16.27 12.26
CA PHE A 739 -15.22 -15.28 13.13
C PHE A 739 -15.44 -15.84 14.54
N THR A 740 -15.39 -14.95 15.50
CA THR A 740 -15.63 -15.28 16.91
C THR A 740 -17.07 -15.73 17.06
N ASP A 741 -17.27 -16.83 17.77
CA ASP A 741 -18.58 -17.39 18.06
C ASP A 741 -18.72 -17.74 19.55
N ASN A 742 -19.89 -18.20 19.98
CA ASN A 742 -20.15 -18.67 21.35
C ASN A 742 -20.25 -20.19 21.40
N GLU A 743 -19.76 -20.79 22.49
CA GLU A 743 -20.00 -22.20 22.75
C GLU A 743 -21.51 -22.46 22.85
N GLN A 744 -22.01 -23.51 22.22
CA GLN A 744 -23.42 -23.90 22.24
C GLN A 744 -23.67 -25.11 23.15
N VAL A 745 -24.85 -25.15 23.76
CA VAL A 745 -25.37 -26.31 24.50
C VAL A 745 -26.77 -26.65 24.00
N LEU A 746 -27.14 -27.93 24.16
CA LEU A 746 -28.50 -28.38 23.90
C LEU A 746 -29.33 -28.22 25.18
N ASP A 747 -30.21 -27.22 25.21
CA ASP A 747 -31.13 -26.96 26.31
C ASP A 747 -32.58 -27.12 25.86
N ASP A 748 -33.34 -28.00 26.53
CA ASP A 748 -34.72 -28.39 26.19
C ASP A 748 -34.97 -28.68 24.69
N GLY A 749 -33.95 -29.19 23.99
CA GLY A 749 -34.02 -29.56 22.57
C GLY A 749 -33.79 -28.41 21.60
N ALA A 750 -33.38 -27.23 22.07
CA ALA A 750 -32.88 -26.12 21.27
C ALA A 750 -31.38 -25.95 21.46
N LEU A 751 -30.68 -25.50 20.41
CA LEU A 751 -29.31 -25.03 20.53
C LEU A 751 -29.35 -23.58 21.01
N VAL A 752 -28.67 -23.32 22.13
CA VAL A 752 -28.54 -22.00 22.73
C VAL A 752 -27.09 -21.77 23.15
N ASP A 753 -26.70 -20.50 23.27
CA ASP A 753 -25.39 -20.13 23.76
C ASP A 753 -25.20 -20.62 25.20
N ALA A 754 -24.05 -21.21 25.47
CA ALA A 754 -23.62 -21.63 26.79
C ALA A 754 -23.38 -20.40 27.66
N LEU A 755 -24.09 -20.35 28.78
CA LEU A 755 -23.99 -19.29 29.76
C LEU A 755 -23.16 -19.75 30.96
N VAL A 756 -22.23 -18.91 31.40
CA VAL A 756 -21.45 -19.10 32.63
C VAL A 756 -21.58 -17.90 33.56
N PRO A 757 -21.54 -18.09 34.89
CA PRO A 757 -21.57 -16.97 35.82
C PRO A 757 -20.36 -16.04 35.63
N VAL A 758 -20.62 -14.74 35.58
CA VAL A 758 -19.57 -13.70 35.68
C VAL A 758 -18.94 -13.81 37.07
N LEU A 759 -17.61 -13.80 37.14
CA LEU A 759 -16.88 -13.88 38.40
C LEU A 759 -16.26 -12.52 38.78
N ASP A 760 -16.25 -12.21 40.07
CA ASP A 760 -15.53 -11.05 40.61
C ASP A 760 -14.00 -11.30 40.67
N GLY A 761 -13.24 -10.30 41.13
CA GLY A 761 -11.78 -10.39 41.26
C GLY A 761 -11.28 -11.46 42.23
N ASP A 762 -12.16 -12.01 43.07
CA ASP A 762 -11.88 -13.10 44.01
C ASP A 762 -12.38 -14.46 43.49
N GLY A 763 -12.96 -14.51 42.28
CA GLY A 763 -13.47 -15.72 41.63
C GLY A 763 -14.87 -16.14 42.09
N ASN A 764 -15.62 -15.26 42.78
CA ASN A 764 -17.00 -15.55 43.20
C ASN A 764 -18.02 -15.09 42.15
N PRO A 765 -19.15 -15.79 41.97
CA PRO A 765 -20.21 -15.36 41.08
C PRO A 765 -20.76 -13.97 41.45
N VAL A 766 -20.87 -13.11 40.44
CA VAL A 766 -21.59 -11.84 40.51
C VAL A 766 -23.08 -12.13 40.37
N PHE A 767 -23.91 -11.48 41.18
CA PHE A 767 -25.36 -11.69 41.18
C PHE A 767 -26.11 -10.43 40.75
N GLN A 768 -27.26 -10.61 40.11
CA GLN A 768 -28.12 -9.52 39.65
C GLN A 768 -28.66 -8.74 40.84
N THR A 769 -28.69 -7.41 40.72
CA THR A 769 -29.26 -6.50 41.73
C THR A 769 -30.37 -5.63 41.16
N ASP A 770 -31.36 -5.28 41.99
CA ASP A 770 -32.38 -4.28 41.66
C ASP A 770 -31.81 -2.84 41.68
N GLU A 771 -32.65 -1.84 41.37
CA GLU A 771 -32.26 -0.41 41.34
C GLU A 771 -31.80 0.11 42.71
N GLU A 772 -32.18 -0.56 43.80
CA GLU A 772 -31.78 -0.26 45.17
C GLU A 772 -30.57 -1.07 45.66
N GLY A 773 -29.99 -1.93 44.81
CA GLY A 773 -28.80 -2.73 45.11
C GLY A 773 -29.07 -4.03 45.88
N ASN A 774 -30.32 -4.49 46.00
CA ASN A 774 -30.66 -5.78 46.61
C ASN A 774 -30.58 -6.91 45.58
N LEU A 775 -30.25 -8.12 46.02
CA LEU A 775 -30.15 -9.30 45.16
C LEU A 775 -31.50 -9.68 44.56
N VAL A 776 -31.54 -9.89 43.24
CA VAL A 776 -32.67 -10.50 42.54
C VAL A 776 -32.63 -12.00 42.81
N LEU A 777 -33.75 -12.57 43.25
CA LEU A 777 -33.86 -13.98 43.63
C LEU A 777 -34.74 -14.76 42.64
N ASP A 778 -34.41 -16.02 42.39
CA ASP A 778 -35.21 -16.97 41.61
C ASP A 778 -36.50 -17.40 42.34
N GLY A 779 -37.33 -18.21 41.68
CA GLY A 779 -38.57 -18.75 42.25
C GLY A 779 -38.39 -19.69 43.46
N MET A 780 -37.15 -20.02 43.82
CA MET A 780 -36.75 -20.82 44.99
C MET A 780 -36.07 -19.98 46.08
N GLY A 781 -35.87 -18.67 45.84
CA GLY A 781 -35.24 -17.74 46.78
C GLY A 781 -33.71 -17.69 46.71
N ASN A 782 -33.08 -18.23 45.66
CA ASN A 782 -31.63 -18.14 45.47
C ASN A 782 -31.26 -16.91 44.64
N PRO A 783 -30.15 -16.20 44.93
CA PRO A 783 -29.67 -15.11 44.09
C PRO A 783 -29.39 -15.56 42.66
N ILE A 784 -29.85 -14.78 41.68
CA ILE A 784 -29.67 -15.07 40.25
C ILE A 784 -28.28 -14.54 39.82
N PRO A 785 -27.39 -15.39 39.30
CA PRO A 785 -26.09 -14.93 38.81
C PRO A 785 -26.25 -14.01 37.60
N VAL A 786 -25.31 -13.08 37.44
CA VAL A 786 -25.06 -12.42 36.16
C VAL A 786 -24.35 -13.43 35.29
N GLU A 787 -24.87 -13.68 34.09
CA GLU A 787 -24.33 -14.65 33.16
C GLU A 787 -23.72 -13.97 31.94
N GLN A 788 -22.73 -14.62 31.35
CA GLN A 788 -22.11 -14.22 30.09
C GLN A 788 -21.93 -15.43 29.18
N THR A 789 -21.87 -15.21 27.87
CA THR A 789 -21.60 -16.27 26.90
C THR A 789 -20.14 -16.73 26.99
N VAL A 790 -19.90 -18.00 26.66
CA VAL A 790 -18.55 -18.55 26.57
C VAL A 790 -18.02 -18.33 25.15
N THR A 791 -17.22 -17.28 24.96
CA THR A 791 -16.65 -16.94 23.66
C THR A 791 -15.61 -17.96 23.17
N ARG A 792 -15.67 -18.31 21.89
CA ARG A 792 -14.73 -19.16 21.17
C ARG A 792 -13.92 -18.34 20.17
N THR A 793 -12.61 -18.55 20.20
CA THR A 793 -11.71 -18.01 19.18
C THR A 793 -11.86 -18.78 17.87
N PRO A 794 -11.83 -18.11 16.70
CA PRO A 794 -11.84 -18.77 15.40
C PRO A 794 -10.78 -19.86 15.28
N PRO A 795 -11.07 -21.01 14.64
CA PRO A 795 -10.10 -22.07 14.41
C PRO A 795 -9.04 -21.74 13.34
N VAL A 796 -9.34 -20.84 12.41
CA VAL A 796 -8.43 -20.37 11.34
C VAL A 796 -7.97 -18.94 11.62
N ILE A 797 -6.71 -18.66 11.32
CA ILE A 797 -6.14 -17.31 11.34
C ILE A 797 -5.83 -16.93 9.90
N ALA A 798 -6.63 -16.02 9.34
CA ALA A 798 -6.42 -15.52 7.99
C ALA A 798 -5.03 -14.87 7.83
N GLY A 799 -4.40 -15.11 6.68
CA GLY A 799 -3.04 -14.71 6.36
C GLY A 799 -1.94 -15.58 6.97
N ALA A 800 -2.29 -16.65 7.69
CA ALA A 800 -1.30 -17.46 8.41
C ALA A 800 -1.66 -18.95 8.46
N SER A 801 -1.58 -19.67 7.34
CA SER A 801 -1.88 -21.13 7.28
C SER A 801 -1.00 -21.98 8.19
N ARG A 802 0.20 -21.51 8.53
CA ARG A 802 1.09 -22.18 9.50
C ARG A 802 0.63 -22.01 10.95
N LEU A 803 -0.28 -21.07 11.22
CA LEU A 803 -0.80 -20.71 12.53
C LEU A 803 -2.26 -21.13 12.64
N GLY A 804 -2.70 -21.46 13.85
CA GLY A 804 -4.08 -21.87 14.11
C GLY A 804 -4.24 -23.37 14.36
N ARG A 805 -5.24 -23.69 15.19
CA ARG A 805 -5.53 -25.07 15.63
C ARG A 805 -6.06 -25.94 14.49
N PHE A 806 -6.73 -25.34 13.50
CA PHE A 806 -7.38 -26.07 12.42
C PHE A 806 -6.37 -26.85 11.57
N VAL A 807 -5.33 -26.18 11.08
CA VAL A 807 -4.31 -26.80 10.22
C VAL A 807 -3.49 -27.85 10.99
N GLN A 808 -3.25 -27.65 12.28
CA GLN A 808 -2.54 -28.61 13.13
C GLN A 808 -3.29 -29.93 13.31
N ILE A 809 -4.63 -29.89 13.32
CA ILE A 809 -5.46 -31.10 13.45
C ILE A 809 -5.41 -31.95 12.17
N LEU A 810 -5.24 -31.30 11.01
CA LEU A 810 -5.14 -31.94 9.69
C LEU A 810 -3.70 -32.39 9.35
N ALA A 811 -2.70 -31.83 10.02
CA ALA A 811 -1.29 -32.16 9.82
C ALA A 811 -0.95 -33.59 10.29
N GLU A 812 0.22 -34.09 9.88
CA GLU A 812 0.73 -35.39 10.32
C GLU A 812 0.78 -35.47 11.86
N GLY A 813 0.24 -36.56 12.43
CA GLY A 813 0.11 -36.74 13.88
C GLY A 813 -1.08 -36.02 14.53
N GLY A 814 -1.83 -35.20 13.77
CA GLY A 814 -3.10 -34.63 14.18
C GLY A 814 -4.25 -35.64 14.19
N GLN A 815 -5.39 -35.26 14.79
CA GLN A 815 -6.56 -36.14 14.91
C GLN A 815 -7.20 -36.49 13.56
N HIS A 816 -7.09 -35.59 12.58
CA HIS A 816 -7.64 -35.75 11.23
C HIS A 816 -6.51 -35.91 10.18
N ALA A 817 -5.34 -36.40 10.61
CA ALA A 817 -4.21 -36.64 9.71
C ALA A 817 -4.63 -37.61 8.58
N GLY A 818 -4.42 -37.20 7.33
CA GLY A 818 -4.73 -38.00 6.14
C GLY A 818 -6.21 -38.03 5.73
N TRP A 819 -7.06 -37.21 6.35
CA TRP A 819 -8.48 -37.10 5.96
C TRP A 819 -8.68 -36.25 4.70
N LEU A 820 -7.79 -35.30 4.45
CA LEU A 820 -7.72 -34.49 3.24
C LEU A 820 -6.52 -34.91 2.38
N THR A 821 -6.68 -34.82 1.07
CA THR A 821 -5.59 -35.02 0.10
C THR A 821 -4.57 -33.89 0.16
N GLU A 822 -3.36 -34.10 -0.37
CA GLU A 822 -2.34 -33.05 -0.45
C GLU A 822 -2.82 -31.85 -1.30
N ALA A 823 -3.60 -32.09 -2.36
CA ALA A 823 -4.17 -31.03 -3.18
C ALA A 823 -5.21 -30.18 -2.44
N GLU A 824 -6.09 -30.81 -1.64
CA GLU A 824 -7.04 -30.10 -0.77
C GLU A 824 -6.31 -29.28 0.30
N LEU A 825 -5.25 -29.84 0.91
CA LEU A 825 -4.44 -29.13 1.91
C LEU A 825 -3.66 -27.95 1.32
N LYS A 826 -3.15 -28.08 0.09
CA LYS A 826 -2.55 -26.97 -0.67
C LYS A 826 -3.58 -25.86 -0.90
N LEU A 827 -4.76 -26.21 -1.41
CA LEU A 827 -5.83 -25.26 -1.69
C LEU A 827 -6.27 -24.49 -0.43
N LEU A 828 -6.43 -25.19 0.70
CA LEU A 828 -6.72 -24.54 1.99
C LEU A 828 -5.60 -23.61 2.44
N SER A 829 -4.34 -24.00 2.24
CA SER A 829 -3.20 -23.18 2.64
C SER A 829 -3.11 -21.90 1.79
N GLU A 830 -3.39 -21.99 0.50
CA GLU A 830 -3.52 -20.85 -0.42
C GLU A 830 -4.62 -19.89 0.02
N TRP A 831 -5.83 -20.42 0.24
CA TRP A 831 -6.98 -19.63 0.69
C TRP A 831 -6.66 -18.89 1.99
N ILE A 832 -6.15 -19.60 3.01
CA ILE A 832 -5.83 -19.01 4.31
C ILE A 832 -4.74 -17.94 4.17
N ASP A 833 -3.62 -18.24 3.52
CA ASP A 833 -2.49 -17.31 3.39
C ASP A 833 -2.82 -16.05 2.56
N MET A 834 -3.76 -16.14 1.62
CA MET A 834 -4.23 -14.98 0.84
C MET A 834 -5.27 -14.14 1.59
N GLY A 835 -5.65 -14.52 2.81
CA GLY A 835 -6.55 -13.75 3.66
C GLY A 835 -7.92 -14.37 3.89
N ALA A 836 -8.11 -15.63 3.49
CA ALA A 836 -9.34 -16.40 3.69
C ALA A 836 -10.60 -15.65 3.20
N GLN A 837 -10.50 -15.08 1.99
CA GLN A 837 -11.56 -14.28 1.38
C GLN A 837 -12.82 -15.10 1.12
N ASN A 838 -13.99 -14.44 1.12
CA ASN A 838 -15.24 -15.08 0.69
C ASN A 838 -15.30 -15.15 -0.85
N TYR A 839 -15.07 -14.03 -1.53
CA TYR A 839 -14.82 -13.96 -2.98
C TYR A 839 -13.49 -13.28 -3.29
N ASN A 840 -12.83 -13.76 -4.36
CA ASN A 840 -11.56 -13.22 -4.86
C ASN A 840 -11.74 -12.36 -6.13
N ASP A 841 -12.94 -12.30 -6.69
CA ASP A 841 -13.29 -11.57 -7.91
C ASP A 841 -14.61 -10.83 -7.67
N PRO A 842 -14.67 -9.49 -7.78
CA PRO A 842 -15.88 -8.74 -7.49
C PRO A 842 -17.05 -9.12 -8.42
N PHE A 843 -16.77 -9.53 -9.66
CA PHE A 843 -17.82 -9.87 -10.63
C PHE A 843 -18.39 -11.28 -10.48
N ALA A 844 -17.85 -12.08 -9.55
CA ALA A 844 -18.41 -13.38 -9.18
C ALA A 844 -19.43 -13.28 -8.05
N VAL A 845 -19.51 -12.12 -7.37
CA VAL A 845 -20.44 -11.87 -6.28
C VAL A 845 -21.88 -11.84 -6.83
N PRO A 846 -22.83 -12.60 -6.26
CA PRO A 846 -24.23 -12.54 -6.64
C PRO A 846 -24.83 -11.14 -6.43
N GLN A 847 -25.57 -10.62 -7.42
CA GLN A 847 -26.21 -9.29 -7.41
C GLN A 847 -27.73 -9.36 -7.25
#